data_AF-A0A3C1RP65-F1
#
_entry.id   AF-A0A3C1RP65-F1
#
_cell.length_a   1.000
_cell.length_b   1.000
_cell.length_c   1.000
_cell.angle_alpha   90.00
_cell.angle_beta   90.00
_cell.angle_gamma   90.00
#
_symmetry.space_group_name_H-M   'P 1'
#
loop_
_entity.id
_entity.type
_entity.pdbx_description
1 polymer ?
#
loop_
_entity_poly.entity_id
_entity_poly.type
_entity_poly.pdbx_seq_one_letter_code
_entity_poly.pdbx_strand_id
1 'polypeptide(L)'
;SSDQQGLALPQIYFNAAERRQKFVMKPGLSSTEKEDVVKAAYRQVFERDITRAYSLSVSDLESKVKNSEISTKEFIRRLGKSPLYRKNFYEPYVNSRVVELATRHFLGRGLSSPEEFTKYFSIVSKGGLSALVDAMVDSEEYSDYFGEETVPYLRGLGQEAQECRNWGPQIDLFNYSAPFRKVPQFVTLFADYKQPLRDQHVYGTGNDPLEIQFGAIFPKETRNPSNRPAPFGKDTRRILIRNGAGIDNQLSNPAARGNNPGSLGPKVFKLDQLPGGYISSRFKRSGSSKGTNVNYSESSTQAVIRAAYRQVFGRELYEGQRQTVAEIKLENGDITVREFIRALAKSDVFRNMYWTSLYVCKAIEYIHRRLLGRPTYGRQEMNAYFDLSSKKGFYALVDAILDSQEYNEAFGEDTVPYERYLTPGGVSLRTGRVGAFAEKKPVGTEVVTPRFIELGTPDQSKGEIELDNRIAQGVSKRREQSKVFKLTTTTDKVALKTLIQALYRQIFERNIDPYVNKNEFTALESKLGNNEINLKEFVEALGSTSLYIKEFYTPYPNTKVIELGTKHFLGRAPRNQAEIRVYNQILATDGLKGFINAMVNSVEYAQLFGEDTVPYRRYPTLPAANFPNTERLYNQLTKQNDELVVPSFEPVTATDRS
;
A
#
# COMPACT_ATOMS: atom_id res chain seq x y z
N SER A 1 -44.90 1.58 -19.35
CA SER A 1 -43.45 1.83 -19.44
C SER A 1 -42.89 1.16 -20.70
N SER A 2 -41.87 1.70 -21.37
CA SER A 2 -41.38 1.16 -22.66
C SER A 2 -40.56 -0.14 -22.53
N ASP A 3 -40.11 -0.47 -21.33
CA ASP A 3 -39.32 -1.66 -20.97
C ASP A 3 -40.18 -2.86 -20.55
N GLN A 4 -41.49 -2.65 -20.35
CA GLN A 4 -42.47 -3.69 -20.07
C GLN A 4 -43.08 -4.20 -21.37
N GLN A 5 -43.21 -5.52 -21.50
CA GLN A 5 -43.87 -6.13 -22.64
C GLN A 5 -45.38 -6.26 -22.40
N GLY A 6 -46.19 -5.91 -23.39
CA GLY A 6 -47.62 -6.17 -23.37
C GLY A 6 -47.92 -7.66 -23.62
N LEU A 7 -48.82 -8.23 -22.84
CA LEU A 7 -49.22 -9.64 -22.94
C LEU A 7 -50.73 -9.77 -23.01
N ALA A 8 -51.20 -10.80 -23.73
CA ALA A 8 -52.63 -11.11 -23.86
C ALA A 8 -52.91 -12.50 -23.28
N LEU A 9 -54.06 -12.64 -22.61
CA LEU A 9 -54.54 -13.92 -22.08
C LEU A 9 -55.91 -14.24 -22.70
N PRO A 10 -56.12 -15.45 -23.24
CA PRO A 10 -57.45 -15.88 -23.66
C PRO A 10 -58.43 -15.85 -22.48
N GLN A 11 -59.59 -15.20 -22.64
CA GLN A 11 -60.57 -15.03 -21.56
C GLN A 11 -61.04 -16.37 -20.97
N ILE A 12 -61.11 -17.42 -21.79
CA ILE A 12 -61.45 -18.77 -21.34
C ILE A 12 -60.47 -19.31 -20.30
N TYR A 13 -59.18 -18.95 -20.38
CA TYR A 13 -58.17 -19.36 -19.42
C TYR A 13 -58.37 -18.65 -18.07
N PHE A 14 -58.69 -17.36 -18.10
CA PHE A 14 -59.05 -16.60 -16.90
C PHE A 14 -60.30 -17.18 -16.23
N ASN A 15 -61.34 -17.48 -17.01
CA ASN A 15 -62.60 -18.02 -16.50
C ASN A 15 -62.45 -19.43 -15.92
N ALA A 16 -61.51 -20.23 -16.43
CA ALA A 16 -61.22 -21.58 -15.94
C ALA A 16 -60.34 -21.59 -14.66
N ALA A 17 -59.63 -20.48 -14.38
CA ALA A 17 -58.80 -20.37 -13.19
C ALA A 17 -59.63 -20.18 -11.91
N GLU A 18 -59.06 -20.56 -10.77
CA GLU A 18 -59.70 -20.35 -9.47
C GLU A 18 -59.96 -18.86 -9.22
N ARG A 19 -61.23 -18.51 -8.95
CA ARG A 19 -61.63 -17.12 -8.70
C ARG A 19 -61.09 -16.66 -7.36
N ARG A 20 -60.08 -15.79 -7.39
CA ARG A 20 -59.61 -15.07 -6.21
C ARG A 20 -60.56 -13.92 -5.88
N GLN A 21 -61.02 -13.89 -4.64
CA GLN A 21 -61.89 -12.82 -4.14
C GLN A 21 -61.11 -11.50 -4.04
N LYS A 22 -61.74 -10.41 -4.48
CA LYS A 22 -61.21 -9.05 -4.39
C LYS A 22 -61.99 -8.30 -3.31
N PHE A 23 -61.26 -7.70 -2.37
CA PHE A 23 -61.83 -6.96 -1.25
C PHE A 23 -61.85 -5.47 -1.58
N VAL A 24 -63.02 -4.84 -1.49
CA VAL A 24 -63.23 -3.42 -1.82
C VAL A 24 -63.84 -2.74 -0.61
N MET A 25 -63.32 -1.57 -0.23
CA MET A 25 -63.85 -0.79 0.88
C MET A 25 -64.85 0.25 0.38
N LYS A 26 -66.12 0.13 0.81
CA LYS A 26 -67.19 1.08 0.47
C LYS A 26 -67.88 1.62 1.74
N PRO A 27 -68.42 2.84 1.72
CA PRO A 27 -68.96 3.50 2.91
C PRO A 27 -70.17 2.76 3.53
N GLY A 28 -70.97 2.05 2.72
CA GLY A 28 -72.19 1.35 3.15
C GLY A 28 -72.04 -0.13 3.52
N LEU A 29 -70.81 -0.66 3.63
CA LEU A 29 -70.59 -2.07 4.01
C LEU A 29 -70.94 -2.35 5.47
N SER A 30 -71.35 -3.59 5.75
CA SER A 30 -71.54 -4.09 7.12
C SER A 30 -70.22 -4.07 7.91
N SER A 31 -70.31 -4.06 9.24
CA SER A 31 -69.12 -4.07 10.11
C SER A 31 -68.23 -5.30 9.85
N THR A 32 -68.85 -6.44 9.58
CA THR A 32 -68.17 -7.71 9.27
C THR A 32 -67.41 -7.64 7.95
N GLU A 33 -68.04 -7.10 6.89
CA GLU A 33 -67.38 -6.95 5.59
C GLU A 33 -66.21 -5.96 5.67
N LYS A 34 -66.39 -4.84 6.38
CA LYS A 34 -65.31 -3.87 6.64
C LYS A 34 -64.14 -4.52 7.39
N GLU A 35 -64.42 -5.39 8.36
CA GLU A 35 -63.38 -6.12 9.07
C GLU A 35 -62.63 -7.12 8.18
N ASP A 36 -63.34 -7.82 7.29
CA ASP A 36 -62.73 -8.76 6.34
C ASP A 36 -61.82 -8.05 5.32
N VAL A 37 -62.20 -6.85 4.87
CA VAL A 37 -61.36 -6.00 4.01
C VAL A 37 -60.08 -5.60 4.72
N VAL A 38 -60.16 -5.19 5.99
CA VAL A 38 -58.98 -4.84 6.81
C VAL A 38 -58.08 -6.06 7.02
N LYS A 39 -58.65 -7.23 7.35
CA LYS A 39 -57.90 -8.49 7.47
C LYS A 39 -57.25 -8.91 6.15
N ALA A 40 -57.90 -8.66 5.01
CA ALA A 40 -57.30 -8.89 3.70
C ALA A 40 -56.09 -7.97 3.45
N ALA A 41 -56.19 -6.69 3.81
CA ALA A 41 -55.08 -5.74 3.70
C ALA A 41 -53.88 -6.15 4.57
N TYR A 42 -54.11 -6.65 5.79
CA TYR A 42 -53.03 -7.18 6.63
C TYR A 42 -52.37 -8.43 6.03
N ARG A 43 -53.16 -9.39 5.54
CA ARG A 43 -52.63 -10.58 4.85
C ARG A 43 -51.81 -10.21 3.61
N GLN A 44 -52.19 -9.18 2.89
CA GLN A 44 -51.45 -8.71 1.72
C GLN A 44 -50.12 -8.03 2.11
N VAL A 45 -50.17 -7.02 2.98
CA VAL A 45 -49.00 -6.17 3.30
C VAL A 45 -48.00 -6.87 4.22
N PHE A 46 -48.48 -7.67 5.17
CA PHE A 46 -47.62 -8.36 6.16
C PHE A 46 -47.44 -9.85 5.87
N GLU A 47 -47.99 -10.35 4.77
CA GLU A 47 -48.07 -11.77 4.38
C GLU A 47 -48.88 -12.67 5.33
N ARG A 48 -49.39 -12.12 6.43
CA ARG A 48 -50.14 -12.80 7.49
C ARG A 48 -51.05 -11.82 8.20
N ASP A 49 -52.07 -12.36 8.85
CA ASP A 49 -52.91 -11.56 9.73
C ASP A 49 -52.18 -11.26 11.05
N ILE A 50 -51.93 -9.97 11.31
CA ILE A 50 -51.21 -9.49 12.49
C ILE A 50 -52.10 -9.42 13.74
N THR A 51 -53.42 -9.30 13.55
CA THR A 51 -54.38 -9.12 14.65
C THR A 51 -54.50 -10.37 15.50
N ARG A 52 -54.60 -11.54 14.84
CA ARG A 52 -54.77 -12.85 15.49
C ARG A 52 -53.51 -13.40 16.15
N ALA A 53 -52.32 -13.05 15.64
CA ALA A 53 -51.08 -13.69 16.04
C ALA A 53 -50.33 -12.97 17.17
N TYR A 54 -50.45 -11.64 17.27
CA TYR A 54 -49.65 -10.84 18.21
C TYR A 54 -50.43 -9.73 18.93
N SER A 55 -51.75 -9.63 18.72
CA SER A 55 -52.59 -8.54 19.26
C SER A 55 -52.04 -7.14 18.98
N LEU A 56 -51.30 -6.98 17.87
CA LEU A 56 -50.74 -5.70 17.45
C LEU A 56 -51.80 -4.98 16.60
N SER A 57 -52.43 -3.95 17.16
CA SER A 57 -53.26 -3.02 16.38
C SER A 57 -52.37 -1.93 15.80
N VAL A 58 -52.50 -1.67 14.50
CA VAL A 58 -51.81 -0.54 13.87
C VAL A 58 -52.66 0.71 14.11
N SER A 59 -52.61 1.24 15.34
CA SER A 59 -53.16 2.56 15.70
C SER A 59 -54.63 2.74 15.25
N ASP A 60 -55.03 3.99 15.01
CA ASP A 60 -56.35 4.48 14.64
C ASP A 60 -56.62 4.37 13.14
N LEU A 61 -55.70 3.76 12.36
CA LEU A 61 -55.84 3.61 10.92
C LEU A 61 -57.05 2.74 10.52
N GLU A 62 -57.34 1.71 11.31
CA GLU A 62 -58.51 0.85 11.07
C GLU A 62 -59.83 1.65 11.21
N SER A 63 -59.94 2.48 12.24
CA SER A 63 -61.12 3.31 12.45
C SER A 63 -61.29 4.31 11.31
N LYS A 64 -60.19 4.95 10.89
CA LYS A 64 -60.20 5.93 9.79
C LYS A 64 -60.63 5.31 8.46
N VAL A 65 -60.17 4.10 8.13
CA VAL A 65 -60.59 3.41 6.90
C VAL A 65 -62.03 2.90 7.00
N LYS A 66 -62.46 2.39 8.18
CA LYS A 66 -63.85 1.94 8.45
C LYS A 66 -64.86 3.09 8.32
N ASN A 67 -64.47 4.29 8.75
CA ASN A 67 -65.26 5.51 8.65
C ASN A 67 -65.14 6.20 7.28
N SER A 68 -64.34 5.67 6.35
CA SER A 68 -64.07 6.28 5.05
C SER A 68 -63.43 7.68 5.14
N GLU A 69 -62.70 7.98 6.22
CA GLU A 69 -61.88 9.19 6.34
C GLU A 69 -60.62 9.12 5.48
N ILE A 70 -60.13 7.90 5.23
CA ILE A 70 -59.02 7.61 4.33
C ILE A 70 -59.45 6.50 3.36
N SER A 71 -58.93 6.57 2.13
CA SER A 71 -59.12 5.51 1.14
C SER A 71 -58.31 4.25 1.47
N THR A 72 -58.64 3.13 0.83
CA THR A 72 -57.87 1.89 0.94
C THR A 72 -56.43 2.09 0.46
N LYS A 73 -56.22 2.88 -0.60
CA LYS A 73 -54.89 3.28 -1.08
C LYS A 73 -54.06 3.98 -0.01
N GLU A 74 -54.64 4.98 0.67
CA GLU A 74 -53.97 5.70 1.75
C GLU A 74 -53.75 4.83 2.99
N PHE A 75 -54.68 3.93 3.29
CA PHE A 75 -54.52 2.92 4.34
C PHE A 75 -53.29 2.03 4.05
N ILE A 76 -53.17 1.48 2.85
CA ILE A 76 -52.01 0.66 2.43
C ILE A 76 -50.70 1.46 2.49
N ARG A 77 -50.70 2.73 2.04
CA ARG A 77 -49.54 3.63 2.13
C ARG A 77 -49.06 3.79 3.57
N ARG A 78 -49.98 4.04 4.52
CA ARG A 78 -49.65 4.20 5.94
C ARG A 78 -49.20 2.89 6.59
N LEU A 79 -49.78 1.75 6.20
CA LEU A 79 -49.30 0.44 6.65
C LEU A 79 -47.85 0.20 6.19
N GLY A 80 -47.52 0.51 4.94
CA GLY A 80 -46.16 0.38 4.39
C GLY A 80 -45.13 1.28 5.07
N LYS A 81 -45.55 2.46 5.54
CA LYS A 81 -44.71 3.41 6.29
C LYS A 81 -44.65 3.13 7.79
N SER A 82 -45.42 2.16 8.28
CA SER A 82 -45.50 1.86 9.71
C SER A 82 -44.15 1.33 10.26
N PRO A 83 -43.85 1.59 11.55
CA PRO A 83 -42.69 1.00 12.21
C PRO A 83 -42.70 -0.54 12.16
N LEU A 84 -43.89 -1.14 12.17
CA LEU A 84 -44.08 -2.58 12.10
C LEU A 84 -43.64 -3.15 10.75
N TYR A 85 -44.01 -2.49 9.64
CA TYR A 85 -43.55 -2.88 8.31
C TYR A 85 -42.03 -2.75 8.18
N ARG A 86 -41.48 -1.63 8.67
CA ARG A 86 -40.03 -1.39 8.67
C ARG A 86 -39.26 -2.50 9.40
N LYS A 87 -39.69 -2.85 10.61
CA LYS A 87 -39.05 -3.90 11.42
C LYS A 87 -39.10 -5.27 10.75
N ASN A 88 -40.20 -5.59 10.08
CA ASN A 88 -40.40 -6.91 9.49
C ASN A 88 -39.79 -7.06 8.08
N PHE A 89 -39.86 -6.01 7.24
CA PHE A 89 -39.58 -6.08 5.80
C PHE A 89 -38.53 -5.10 5.28
N TYR A 90 -37.98 -4.23 6.14
CA TYR A 90 -36.90 -3.30 5.77
C TYR A 90 -35.59 -3.63 6.49
N GLU A 91 -35.58 -3.58 7.83
CA GLU A 91 -34.37 -3.72 8.66
C GLU A 91 -33.59 -5.05 8.48
N PRO A 92 -34.24 -6.23 8.34
CA PRO A 92 -33.50 -7.49 8.23
C PRO A 92 -33.07 -7.82 6.79
N TYR A 93 -33.18 -6.88 5.84
CA TYR A 93 -32.91 -7.10 4.42
C TYR A 93 -32.00 -6.04 3.83
N VAL A 94 -31.30 -6.41 2.75
CA VAL A 94 -30.59 -5.46 1.89
C VAL A 94 -31.58 -4.68 1.03
N ASN A 95 -31.24 -3.44 0.66
CA ASN A 95 -32.11 -2.58 -0.17
C ASN A 95 -32.61 -3.29 -1.44
N SER A 96 -31.77 -4.09 -2.10
CA SER A 96 -32.20 -4.87 -3.28
C SER A 96 -33.34 -5.84 -2.97
N ARG A 97 -33.30 -6.49 -1.81
CA ARG A 97 -34.34 -7.44 -1.39
C ARG A 97 -35.60 -6.72 -0.87
N VAL A 98 -35.43 -5.56 -0.24
CA VAL A 98 -36.55 -4.69 0.15
C VAL A 98 -37.41 -4.32 -1.05
N VAL A 99 -36.78 -3.93 -2.18
CA VAL A 99 -37.51 -3.59 -3.42
C VAL A 99 -38.34 -4.79 -3.91
N GLU A 100 -37.78 -5.99 -3.92
CA GLU A 100 -38.49 -7.22 -4.37
C GLU A 100 -39.68 -7.59 -3.47
N LEU A 101 -39.55 -7.42 -2.15
CA LEU A 101 -40.66 -7.66 -1.23
C LEU A 101 -41.72 -6.55 -1.32
N ALA A 102 -41.30 -5.30 -1.54
CA ALA A 102 -42.23 -4.19 -1.72
C ALA A 102 -43.11 -4.36 -2.98
N THR A 103 -42.55 -4.83 -4.11
CA THR A 103 -43.37 -5.11 -5.31
C THR A 103 -44.40 -6.22 -5.06
N ARG A 104 -44.05 -7.23 -4.24
CA ARG A 104 -45.00 -8.25 -3.79
C ARG A 104 -46.14 -7.64 -2.99
N HIS A 105 -45.84 -6.80 -2.01
CA HIS A 105 -46.84 -6.27 -1.08
C HIS A 105 -47.73 -5.20 -1.69
N PHE A 106 -47.15 -4.23 -2.39
CA PHE A 106 -47.89 -3.06 -2.89
C PHE A 106 -48.42 -3.24 -4.31
N LEU A 107 -47.71 -3.98 -5.17
CA LEU A 107 -48.12 -4.20 -6.56
C LEU A 107 -48.63 -5.62 -6.82
N GLY A 108 -48.46 -6.56 -5.88
CA GLY A 108 -48.96 -7.92 -6.04
C GLY A 108 -48.23 -8.73 -7.12
N ARG A 109 -47.05 -8.31 -7.58
CA ARG A 109 -46.26 -9.01 -8.62
C ARG A 109 -44.75 -8.97 -8.37
N GLY A 110 -44.01 -9.75 -9.16
CA GLY A 110 -42.55 -9.65 -9.24
C GLY A 110 -42.10 -8.44 -10.06
N LEU A 111 -40.83 -8.07 -9.93
CA LEU A 111 -40.21 -7.11 -10.85
C LEU A 111 -40.20 -7.68 -12.27
N SER A 112 -40.42 -6.82 -13.24
CA SER A 112 -40.47 -7.20 -14.65
C SER A 112 -39.10 -7.07 -15.30
N SER A 113 -38.48 -5.88 -15.22
CA SER A 113 -37.26 -5.53 -15.95
C SER A 113 -36.12 -5.11 -15.00
N PRO A 114 -34.85 -5.15 -15.48
CA PRO A 114 -33.74 -4.56 -14.75
C PRO A 114 -33.83 -3.03 -14.64
N GLU A 115 -34.46 -2.36 -15.61
CA GLU A 115 -34.68 -0.91 -15.61
C GLU A 115 -35.66 -0.50 -14.50
N GLU A 116 -36.75 -1.27 -14.32
CA GLU A 116 -37.71 -1.12 -13.22
C GLU A 116 -37.02 -1.31 -11.85
N PHE A 117 -36.21 -2.36 -11.71
CA PHE A 117 -35.39 -2.55 -10.50
C PHE A 117 -34.50 -1.34 -10.23
N THR A 118 -33.79 -0.84 -11.24
CA THR A 118 -32.87 0.29 -11.10
C THR A 118 -33.61 1.56 -10.66
N LYS A 119 -34.80 1.82 -11.23
CA LYS A 119 -35.66 2.95 -10.84
C LYS A 119 -36.00 2.89 -9.34
N TYR A 120 -36.60 1.82 -8.88
CA TYR A 120 -37.01 1.70 -7.47
C TYR A 120 -35.83 1.60 -6.51
N PHE A 121 -34.74 0.95 -6.90
CA PHE A 121 -33.51 0.87 -6.11
C PHE A 121 -32.89 2.26 -5.90
N SER A 122 -32.90 3.13 -6.92
CA SER A 122 -32.42 4.51 -6.79
C SER A 122 -33.27 5.33 -5.81
N ILE A 123 -34.59 5.10 -5.79
CA ILE A 123 -35.53 5.79 -4.90
C ILE A 123 -35.31 5.35 -3.45
N VAL A 124 -35.20 4.03 -3.18
CA VAL A 124 -34.89 3.51 -1.83
C VAL A 124 -33.56 4.04 -1.34
N SER A 125 -32.55 4.07 -2.21
CA SER A 125 -31.19 4.44 -1.80
C SER A 125 -31.07 5.92 -1.42
N LYS A 126 -31.91 6.79 -2.01
CA LYS A 126 -31.94 8.23 -1.71
C LYS A 126 -32.95 8.61 -0.62
N GLY A 127 -34.15 8.05 -0.67
CA GLY A 127 -35.30 8.46 0.15
C GLY A 127 -35.78 7.43 1.17
N GLY A 128 -35.12 6.26 1.26
CA GLY A 128 -35.46 5.20 2.20
C GLY A 128 -36.81 4.53 1.92
N LEU A 129 -37.38 3.91 2.95
CA LEU A 129 -38.63 3.14 2.86
C LEU A 129 -39.84 4.00 2.46
N SER A 130 -39.98 5.20 3.04
CA SER A 130 -41.15 6.05 2.80
C SER A 130 -41.27 6.45 1.33
N ALA A 131 -40.17 6.90 0.73
CA ALA A 131 -40.13 7.29 -0.68
C ALA A 131 -40.42 6.10 -1.62
N LEU A 132 -39.98 4.89 -1.25
CA LEU A 132 -40.29 3.69 -2.03
C LEU A 132 -41.77 3.35 -2.02
N VAL A 133 -42.39 3.37 -0.84
CA VAL A 133 -43.83 3.09 -0.69
C VAL A 133 -44.64 4.11 -1.47
N ASP A 134 -44.29 5.41 -1.37
CA ASP A 134 -44.94 6.47 -2.14
C ASP A 134 -44.80 6.23 -3.63
N ALA A 135 -43.59 5.96 -4.12
CA ALA A 135 -43.35 5.71 -5.55
C ALA A 135 -44.10 4.49 -6.11
N MET A 136 -44.38 3.47 -5.29
CA MET A 136 -45.14 2.29 -5.72
C MET A 136 -46.65 2.56 -5.69
N VAL A 137 -47.16 3.17 -4.62
CA VAL A 137 -48.59 3.45 -4.45
C VAL A 137 -49.06 4.57 -5.39
N ASP A 138 -48.19 5.53 -5.71
CA ASP A 138 -48.47 6.64 -6.63
C ASP A 138 -48.22 6.28 -8.10
N SER A 139 -47.85 5.03 -8.38
CA SER A 139 -47.71 4.58 -9.77
C SER A 139 -49.06 4.53 -10.48
N GLU A 140 -49.04 4.82 -11.79
CA GLU A 140 -50.19 4.68 -12.67
C GLU A 140 -50.72 3.24 -12.63
N GLU A 141 -49.82 2.26 -12.68
CA GLU A 141 -50.15 0.84 -12.58
C GLU A 141 -50.93 0.48 -11.31
N TYR A 142 -50.57 1.04 -10.15
CA TYR A 142 -51.33 0.79 -8.92
C TYR A 142 -52.77 1.28 -9.06
N SER A 143 -52.95 2.46 -9.67
CA SER A 143 -54.26 3.08 -9.84
C SER A 143 -55.12 2.31 -10.86
N ASP A 144 -54.53 1.77 -11.92
CA ASP A 144 -55.23 0.96 -12.92
C ASP A 144 -55.74 -0.38 -12.36
N TYR A 145 -54.92 -1.06 -11.54
CA TYR A 145 -55.27 -2.40 -11.03
C TYR A 145 -56.12 -2.39 -9.76
N PHE A 146 -55.89 -1.41 -8.88
CA PHE A 146 -56.49 -1.37 -7.54
C PHE A 146 -57.37 -0.12 -7.31
N GLY A 147 -57.09 0.98 -8.01
CA GLY A 147 -57.73 2.26 -7.77
C GLY A 147 -57.50 2.75 -6.33
N GLU A 148 -58.53 3.35 -5.73
CA GLU A 148 -58.46 3.86 -4.35
C GLU A 148 -59.17 2.97 -3.31
N GLU A 149 -60.09 2.11 -3.76
CA GLU A 149 -60.99 1.34 -2.89
C GLU A 149 -60.59 -0.13 -2.74
N THR A 150 -59.87 -0.72 -3.71
CA THR A 150 -59.56 -2.15 -3.73
C THR A 150 -58.27 -2.44 -2.97
N VAL A 151 -58.29 -3.47 -2.13
CA VAL A 151 -57.08 -3.98 -1.47
C VAL A 151 -56.19 -4.64 -2.53
N PRO A 152 -54.86 -4.37 -2.55
CA PRO A 152 -53.95 -5.05 -3.45
C PRO A 152 -54.03 -6.57 -3.29
N TYR A 153 -53.89 -7.30 -4.40
CA TYR A 153 -53.96 -8.75 -4.43
C TYR A 153 -52.83 -9.32 -5.27
N LEU A 154 -52.42 -10.57 -4.96
CA LEU A 154 -51.38 -11.25 -5.71
C LEU A 154 -51.86 -11.59 -7.13
N ARG A 155 -51.19 -11.02 -8.12
CA ARG A 155 -51.41 -11.21 -9.55
C ARG A 155 -50.62 -12.43 -10.04
N GLY A 156 -51.17 -13.60 -9.73
CA GLY A 156 -50.58 -14.88 -10.11
C GLY A 156 -51.23 -15.50 -11.35
N LEU A 157 -50.87 -16.76 -11.58
CA LEU A 157 -51.40 -17.59 -12.65
C LEU A 157 -52.93 -17.57 -12.70
N GLY A 158 -53.48 -17.32 -13.89
CA GLY A 158 -54.91 -17.30 -14.15
C GLY A 158 -55.60 -15.95 -13.91
N GLN A 159 -54.99 -15.02 -13.17
CA GLN A 159 -55.56 -13.68 -12.98
C GLN A 159 -55.16 -12.71 -14.11
N GLU A 160 -53.92 -12.82 -14.59
CA GLU A 160 -53.39 -12.03 -15.70
C GLU A 160 -52.40 -12.85 -16.53
N ALA A 161 -52.07 -12.38 -17.73
CA ALA A 161 -51.02 -12.96 -18.54
C ALA A 161 -49.66 -12.82 -17.84
N GLN A 162 -48.94 -13.94 -17.69
CA GLN A 162 -47.65 -13.97 -17.00
C GLN A 162 -46.49 -13.91 -17.99
N GLU A 163 -45.47 -13.11 -17.70
CA GLU A 163 -44.27 -13.08 -18.53
C GLU A 163 -43.35 -14.28 -18.24
N CYS A 164 -42.72 -14.83 -19.29
CA CYS A 164 -41.78 -15.93 -19.11
C CYS A 164 -40.43 -15.47 -18.52
N ARG A 165 -40.14 -14.17 -18.53
CA ARG A 165 -38.86 -13.59 -18.10
C ARG A 165 -38.61 -13.74 -16.60
N ASN A 166 -39.63 -13.59 -15.77
CA ASN A 166 -39.55 -13.66 -14.31
C ASN A 166 -40.36 -14.83 -13.71
N TRP A 167 -40.75 -15.80 -14.55
CA TRP A 167 -41.65 -16.91 -14.20
C TRP A 167 -41.32 -17.60 -12.87
N GLY A 168 -40.11 -18.15 -12.75
CA GLY A 168 -39.67 -18.86 -11.54
C GLY A 168 -39.66 -17.96 -10.30
N PRO A 169 -38.92 -16.84 -10.30
CA PRO A 169 -38.85 -15.94 -9.16
C PRO A 169 -40.21 -15.38 -8.71
N GLN A 170 -41.15 -15.13 -9.64
CA GLN A 170 -42.49 -14.65 -9.27
C GLN A 170 -43.29 -15.71 -8.52
N ILE A 171 -43.26 -16.97 -8.97
CA ILE A 171 -43.90 -18.09 -8.27
C ILE A 171 -43.29 -18.24 -6.87
N ASP A 172 -41.96 -18.19 -6.76
CA ASP A 172 -41.25 -18.29 -5.48
C ASP A 172 -41.57 -17.12 -4.54
N LEU A 173 -41.78 -15.92 -5.08
CA LEU A 173 -42.08 -14.71 -4.32
C LEU A 173 -43.45 -14.78 -3.64
N PHE A 174 -44.42 -15.49 -4.22
CA PHE A 174 -45.76 -15.59 -3.65
C PHE A 174 -45.90 -16.62 -2.52
N ASN A 175 -44.84 -17.35 -2.21
CA ASN A 175 -44.82 -18.28 -1.09
C ASN A 175 -44.52 -17.60 0.24
N TYR A 176 -45.04 -18.15 1.34
CA TYR A 176 -44.73 -17.71 2.71
C TYR A 176 -43.24 -17.83 3.06
N SER A 177 -42.48 -18.60 2.27
CA SER A 177 -41.05 -18.77 2.45
C SER A 177 -40.23 -17.61 1.88
N ALA A 178 -40.83 -16.71 1.10
CA ALA A 178 -40.14 -15.63 0.41
C ALA A 178 -39.35 -14.70 1.38
N PRO A 179 -39.86 -14.28 2.54
CA PRO A 179 -39.10 -13.45 3.50
C PRO A 179 -37.85 -14.15 4.07
N PHE A 180 -37.81 -15.49 4.12
CA PHE A 180 -36.61 -16.18 4.63
C PHE A 180 -35.44 -16.12 3.66
N ARG A 181 -35.67 -15.80 2.39
CA ARG A 181 -34.59 -15.57 1.43
C ARG A 181 -34.00 -14.18 1.58
N LYS A 182 -32.73 -14.13 2.00
CA LYS A 182 -31.97 -12.88 2.20
C LYS A 182 -31.26 -12.37 0.95
N VAL A 183 -30.94 -13.27 0.01
CA VAL A 183 -30.28 -12.93 -1.26
C VAL A 183 -31.33 -12.47 -2.28
N PRO A 184 -31.14 -11.34 -2.97
CA PRO A 184 -32.09 -10.86 -3.97
C PRO A 184 -32.14 -11.78 -5.19
N GLN A 185 -33.35 -12.03 -5.70
CA GLN A 185 -33.61 -12.97 -6.80
C GLN A 185 -33.63 -12.28 -8.18
N PHE A 186 -34.34 -11.17 -8.30
CA PHE A 186 -34.68 -10.57 -9.60
C PHE A 186 -33.48 -9.86 -10.20
N VAL A 187 -32.80 -9.00 -9.42
CA VAL A 187 -31.59 -8.30 -9.92
C VAL A 187 -30.50 -9.29 -10.33
N THR A 188 -30.37 -10.38 -9.59
CA THR A 188 -29.34 -11.38 -9.84
C THR A 188 -29.67 -12.25 -11.05
N LEU A 189 -30.96 -12.59 -11.26
CA LEU A 189 -31.45 -13.24 -12.47
C LEU A 189 -31.32 -12.35 -13.71
N PHE A 190 -31.74 -11.08 -13.64
CA PHE A 190 -31.68 -10.18 -14.79
C PHE A 190 -30.24 -9.88 -15.21
N ALA A 191 -29.32 -9.81 -14.26
CA ALA A 191 -27.89 -9.76 -14.56
C ALA A 191 -27.42 -11.03 -15.28
N ASP A 192 -27.88 -12.21 -14.85
CA ASP A 192 -27.50 -13.50 -15.44
C ASP A 192 -27.95 -13.65 -16.89
N TYR A 193 -29.11 -13.10 -17.25
CA TYR A 193 -29.56 -13.12 -18.63
C TYR A 193 -28.63 -12.36 -19.59
N LYS A 194 -27.88 -11.38 -19.09
CA LYS A 194 -26.95 -10.58 -19.89
C LYS A 194 -25.49 -11.08 -19.78
N GLN A 195 -25.16 -11.90 -18.79
CA GLN A 195 -23.81 -12.37 -18.51
C GLN A 195 -23.55 -13.78 -19.06
N PRO A 196 -22.29 -14.15 -19.34
CA PRO A 196 -21.94 -15.53 -19.68
C PRO A 196 -22.20 -16.47 -18.50
N LEU A 197 -22.10 -17.79 -18.76
CA LEU A 197 -22.23 -18.81 -17.73
C LEU A 197 -21.30 -18.53 -16.54
N ARG A 198 -21.88 -18.68 -15.35
CA ARG A 198 -21.20 -18.43 -14.08
C ARG A 198 -20.15 -19.50 -13.79
N ASP A 199 -19.12 -19.12 -13.05
CA ASP A 199 -18.22 -20.09 -12.42
C ASP A 199 -18.92 -20.74 -11.22
N GLN A 200 -19.45 -21.94 -11.43
CA GLN A 200 -20.05 -22.79 -10.41
C GLN A 200 -20.03 -24.25 -10.87
N HIS A 201 -20.29 -25.19 -9.96
CA HIS A 201 -20.50 -26.59 -10.33
C HIS A 201 -21.69 -26.73 -11.32
N VAL A 202 -21.57 -27.70 -12.23
CA VAL A 202 -22.55 -27.99 -13.29
C VAL A 202 -23.97 -28.22 -12.75
N TYR A 203 -24.07 -28.79 -11.55
CA TYR A 203 -25.33 -29.10 -10.86
C TYR A 203 -25.81 -28.03 -9.89
N GLY A 204 -25.21 -26.84 -9.89
CA GLY A 204 -25.60 -25.72 -9.04
C GLY A 204 -24.59 -25.43 -7.93
N THR A 205 -24.72 -24.26 -7.31
CA THR A 205 -23.75 -23.67 -6.38
C THR A 205 -23.47 -24.52 -5.13
N GLY A 206 -24.45 -25.25 -4.61
CA GLY A 206 -24.27 -26.05 -3.38
C GLY A 206 -23.56 -27.39 -3.57
N ASN A 207 -23.10 -27.72 -4.79
CA ASN A 207 -22.38 -28.95 -5.09
C ASN A 207 -20.85 -28.80 -5.06
N ASP A 208 -20.33 -27.58 -4.99
CA ASP A 208 -18.91 -27.35 -4.69
C ASP A 208 -18.70 -27.31 -3.16
N PRO A 209 -17.69 -28.04 -2.62
CA PRO A 209 -17.28 -27.87 -1.23
C PRO A 209 -16.50 -26.56 -1.06
N LEU A 210 -16.44 -26.05 0.17
CA LEU A 210 -15.52 -24.97 0.51
C LEU A 210 -14.05 -25.45 0.39
N GLU A 211 -13.19 -24.65 -0.24
CA GLU A 211 -11.77 -24.99 -0.48
C GLU A 211 -10.89 -24.71 0.75
N ILE A 212 -11.16 -25.47 1.81
CA ILE A 212 -10.47 -25.42 3.10
C ILE A 212 -9.61 -26.68 3.34
N GLN A 213 -8.72 -26.62 4.33
CA GLN A 213 -7.79 -27.71 4.63
C GLN A 213 -8.53 -29.01 5.03
N PHE A 214 -9.54 -28.92 5.90
CA PHE A 214 -10.26 -30.08 6.44
C PHE A 214 -11.77 -29.98 6.27
N GLY A 215 -12.41 -31.14 6.10
CA GLY A 215 -13.86 -31.28 6.12
C GLY A 215 -14.53 -31.13 4.75
N ALA A 216 -15.54 -31.97 4.51
CA ALA A 216 -16.41 -31.89 3.35
C ALA A 216 -17.60 -30.96 3.65
N ILE A 217 -17.31 -29.66 3.76
CA ILE A 217 -18.32 -28.66 4.10
C ILE A 217 -18.95 -28.11 2.82
N PHE A 218 -20.24 -28.38 2.65
CA PHE A 218 -21.07 -27.80 1.60
C PHE A 218 -22.02 -26.76 2.22
N PRO A 219 -22.11 -25.54 1.66
CA PRO A 219 -23.09 -24.56 2.09
C PRO A 219 -24.51 -25.14 2.10
N LYS A 220 -25.22 -25.03 3.24
CA LYS A 220 -26.58 -25.56 3.38
C LYS A 220 -27.58 -24.68 2.62
N GLU A 221 -28.19 -25.22 1.57
CA GLU A 221 -29.21 -24.52 0.77
C GLU A 221 -30.51 -24.29 1.54
N THR A 222 -30.82 -25.07 2.58
CA THR A 222 -32.12 -25.00 3.29
C THR A 222 -32.21 -23.88 4.33
N ARG A 223 -31.09 -23.46 4.95
CA ARG A 223 -31.07 -22.42 5.99
C ARG A 223 -31.07 -21.01 5.40
N ASN A 224 -30.41 -20.83 4.25
CA ASN A 224 -30.37 -19.61 3.46
C ASN A 224 -30.43 -20.00 1.97
N PRO A 225 -31.63 -20.05 1.36
CA PRO A 225 -31.77 -20.48 -0.03
C PRO A 225 -31.01 -19.53 -0.95
N SER A 226 -29.87 -20.02 -1.43
CA SER A 226 -28.98 -19.37 -2.40
C SER A 226 -28.81 -20.24 -3.64
N ASN A 227 -29.76 -21.15 -3.86
CA ASN A 227 -29.78 -21.96 -5.07
C ASN A 227 -29.92 -21.05 -6.29
N ARG A 228 -29.03 -21.28 -7.25
CA ARG A 228 -28.88 -20.53 -8.51
C ARG A 228 -28.56 -21.53 -9.62
N PRO A 229 -29.56 -22.25 -10.12
CA PRO A 229 -29.35 -23.18 -11.22
C PRO A 229 -28.90 -22.41 -12.47
N ALA A 230 -27.96 -23.00 -13.22
CA ALA A 230 -27.55 -22.50 -14.52
C ALA A 230 -27.58 -23.63 -15.55
N PRO A 231 -27.96 -23.36 -16.80
CA PRO A 231 -28.13 -24.39 -17.82
C PRO A 231 -26.77 -24.80 -18.42
N PHE A 232 -26.03 -25.66 -17.74
CA PHE A 232 -24.81 -26.24 -18.29
C PHE A 232 -25.11 -27.36 -19.29
N GLY A 233 -24.55 -27.23 -20.49
CA GLY A 233 -24.58 -28.27 -21.52
C GLY A 233 -23.78 -29.53 -21.13
N LYS A 234 -23.80 -30.55 -21.99
CA LYS A 234 -23.00 -31.76 -21.80
C LYS A 234 -21.50 -31.45 -21.92
N ASP A 235 -21.14 -30.68 -22.93
CA ASP A 235 -19.75 -30.44 -23.34
C ASP A 235 -19.29 -29.08 -22.83
N THR A 236 -19.14 -28.98 -21.50
CA THR A 236 -18.68 -27.76 -20.82
C THR A 236 -17.44 -28.05 -20.01
N ARG A 237 -16.50 -27.11 -19.98
CA ARG A 237 -15.32 -27.18 -19.12
C ARG A 237 -15.19 -25.93 -18.26
N ARG A 238 -15.06 -26.14 -16.96
CA ARG A 238 -14.80 -25.12 -15.95
C ARG A 238 -13.36 -24.63 -16.04
N ILE A 239 -13.18 -23.33 -15.85
CA ILE A 239 -11.86 -22.71 -15.78
C ILE A 239 -11.30 -22.95 -14.39
N LEU A 240 -10.22 -23.72 -14.31
CA LEU A 240 -9.51 -24.02 -13.07
C LEU A 240 -8.21 -23.23 -13.01
N ILE A 241 -7.92 -22.65 -11.84
CA ILE A 241 -6.72 -21.87 -11.59
C ILE A 241 -5.66 -22.78 -10.98
N ARG A 242 -4.47 -22.84 -11.59
CA ARG A 242 -3.35 -23.64 -11.08
C ARG A 242 -2.91 -23.08 -9.71
N ASN A 243 -2.75 -23.96 -8.73
CA ASN A 243 -2.16 -23.61 -7.44
C ASN A 243 -0.62 -23.66 -7.55
N GLY A 244 -0.05 -22.60 -8.12
CA GLY A 244 1.36 -22.50 -8.47
C GLY A 244 1.55 -21.49 -9.62
N ALA A 245 2.60 -21.67 -10.42
CA ALA A 245 2.81 -20.83 -11.59
C ALA A 245 1.69 -21.04 -12.64
N GLY A 246 1.07 -19.95 -13.10
CA GLY A 246 -0.05 -20.03 -14.04
C GLY A 246 0.32 -20.62 -15.41
N ILE A 247 1.59 -20.56 -15.79
CA ILE A 247 2.14 -21.14 -17.04
C ILE A 247 2.12 -22.68 -17.04
N ASP A 248 2.12 -23.31 -15.86
CA ASP A 248 2.05 -24.76 -15.68
C ASP A 248 0.61 -25.27 -15.63
N ASN A 249 -0.34 -24.50 -16.19
CA ASN A 249 -1.71 -24.96 -16.32
C ASN A 249 -1.79 -26.08 -17.37
N GLN A 250 -2.27 -27.25 -16.94
CA GLN A 250 -2.33 -28.47 -17.74
C GLN A 250 -3.24 -28.36 -18.96
N LEU A 251 -4.05 -27.31 -19.01
CA LEU A 251 -4.83 -26.99 -20.19
C LEU A 251 -3.94 -26.55 -21.37
N SER A 252 -3.06 -25.58 -21.16
CA SER A 252 -2.17 -25.08 -22.21
C SER A 252 -0.86 -25.86 -22.29
N ASN A 253 -0.41 -26.45 -21.19
CA ASN A 253 0.83 -27.22 -21.11
C ASN A 253 0.59 -28.59 -20.44
N PRO A 254 0.08 -29.60 -21.16
CA PRO A 254 -0.16 -30.94 -20.62
C PRO A 254 1.11 -31.64 -20.12
N ALA A 255 2.28 -31.32 -20.68
CA ALA A 255 3.55 -31.90 -20.27
C ALA A 255 3.98 -31.47 -18.85
N ALA A 256 3.45 -30.36 -18.33
CA ALA A 256 3.76 -29.85 -16.99
C ALA A 256 3.03 -30.59 -15.85
N ARG A 257 2.26 -31.65 -16.11
CA ARG A 257 1.51 -32.39 -15.08
C ARG A 257 2.39 -32.93 -13.94
N GLY A 258 3.57 -33.45 -14.29
CA GLY A 258 4.53 -34.00 -13.33
C GLY A 258 5.49 -32.96 -12.73
N ASN A 259 5.43 -31.69 -13.17
CA ASN A 259 6.30 -30.64 -12.67
C ASN A 259 5.88 -30.24 -11.25
N ASN A 260 6.87 -30.12 -10.36
CA ASN A 260 6.65 -29.63 -9.00
C ASN A 260 6.25 -28.14 -9.04
N PRO A 261 5.29 -27.69 -8.21
CA PRO A 261 4.72 -26.34 -8.28
C PRO A 261 5.64 -25.21 -7.73
N GLY A 262 6.86 -25.54 -7.30
CA GLY A 262 7.83 -24.57 -6.77
C GLY A 262 7.41 -23.92 -5.45
N SER A 263 7.91 -22.71 -5.16
CA SER A 263 7.60 -21.96 -3.94
C SER A 263 6.21 -21.30 -3.94
N LEU A 264 5.56 -21.20 -5.11
CA LEU A 264 4.25 -20.56 -5.27
C LEU A 264 3.08 -21.52 -4.98
N GLY A 265 3.32 -22.82 -4.97
CA GLY A 265 2.30 -23.83 -4.70
C GLY A 265 2.50 -24.60 -3.40
N PRO A 266 1.75 -25.69 -3.19
CA PRO A 266 1.83 -26.47 -1.96
C PRO A 266 3.14 -27.26 -1.88
N LYS A 267 3.58 -27.53 -0.64
CA LYS A 267 4.71 -28.43 -0.38
C LYS A 267 4.38 -29.84 -0.87
N VAL A 268 5.30 -30.41 -1.66
CA VAL A 268 5.18 -31.77 -2.20
C VAL A 268 5.99 -32.74 -1.33
N PHE A 269 5.37 -33.83 -0.90
CA PHE A 269 6.03 -34.92 -0.19
C PHE A 269 6.26 -36.08 -1.15
N LYS A 270 7.52 -36.50 -1.29
CA LYS A 270 7.93 -37.67 -2.06
C LYS A 270 8.67 -38.64 -1.15
N LEU A 271 8.39 -39.92 -1.30
CA LEU A 271 9.14 -40.97 -0.64
C LEU A 271 10.29 -41.41 -1.56
N ASP A 272 11.48 -40.83 -1.37
CA ASP A 272 12.68 -41.34 -2.04
C ASP A 272 13.07 -42.68 -1.38
N GLN A 273 13.36 -43.67 -2.22
CA GLN A 273 13.52 -45.09 -1.88
C GLN A 273 14.18 -45.36 -0.52
N LEU A 274 13.56 -46.25 0.26
CA LEU A 274 14.16 -46.92 1.41
C LEU A 274 15.49 -47.57 0.98
N PRO A 275 16.56 -47.50 1.79
CA PRO A 275 17.80 -48.25 1.53
C PRO A 275 17.56 -49.74 1.79
N GLY A 276 16.87 -50.41 0.87
CA GLY A 276 16.45 -51.80 1.04
C GLY A 276 15.69 -52.35 -0.16
N GLY A 277 16.44 -52.87 -1.14
CA GLY A 277 16.06 -53.96 -2.05
C GLY A 277 14.65 -53.96 -2.65
N TYR A 278 14.45 -53.21 -3.74
CA TYR A 278 13.53 -53.64 -4.79
C TYR A 278 14.32 -54.15 -5.99
N ILE A 279 13.93 -55.34 -6.45
CA ILE A 279 14.47 -56.05 -7.60
C ILE A 279 14.44 -55.12 -8.82
N SER A 280 15.65 -54.80 -9.28
CA SER A 280 16.00 -54.31 -10.62
C SER A 280 14.93 -54.63 -11.67
N SER A 281 14.10 -53.64 -12.01
CA SER A 281 13.48 -53.61 -13.32
C SER A 281 14.59 -53.21 -14.31
N ARG A 282 14.91 -54.15 -15.18
CA ARG A 282 16.06 -54.16 -16.09
C ARG A 282 15.93 -53.18 -17.27
N PHE A 283 15.41 -51.98 -17.04
CA PHE A 283 15.29 -50.91 -18.05
C PHE A 283 15.79 -49.57 -17.51
N LYS A 284 17.11 -49.40 -17.51
CA LYS A 284 17.74 -48.07 -17.52
C LYS A 284 17.36 -47.38 -18.84
N ARG A 285 16.32 -46.55 -18.84
CA ARG A 285 16.19 -45.49 -19.84
C ARG A 285 17.04 -44.31 -19.38
N SER A 286 18.22 -44.20 -20.00
CA SER A 286 19.00 -42.98 -20.06
C SER A 286 18.12 -41.87 -20.66
N GLY A 287 17.56 -41.04 -19.79
CA GLY A 287 16.74 -39.88 -20.13
C GLY A 287 16.88 -38.89 -19.00
N SER A 288 17.72 -37.88 -19.22
CA SER A 288 18.03 -36.79 -18.29
C SER A 288 16.75 -36.19 -17.68
N SER A 289 16.50 -36.47 -16.41
CA SER A 289 15.52 -35.75 -15.59
C SER A 289 16.08 -34.35 -15.31
N LYS A 290 15.84 -33.42 -16.24
CA LYS A 290 16.04 -31.99 -16.02
C LYS A 290 14.95 -31.50 -15.07
N GLY A 291 15.27 -31.38 -13.79
CA GLY A 291 14.35 -30.86 -12.78
C GLY A 291 14.91 -30.87 -11.36
N THR A 292 16.19 -30.60 -11.17
CA THR A 292 16.76 -30.38 -9.83
C THR A 292 16.34 -29.01 -9.31
N ASN A 293 15.29 -28.99 -8.49
CA ASN A 293 15.17 -28.02 -7.39
C ASN A 293 14.83 -28.81 -6.13
N VAL A 294 15.90 -29.33 -5.52
CA VAL A 294 15.93 -30.23 -4.37
C VAL A 294 16.10 -29.38 -3.10
N ASN A 295 15.07 -28.62 -2.70
CA ASN A 295 15.15 -27.81 -1.48
C ASN A 295 14.07 -28.14 -0.43
N TYR A 296 13.20 -29.14 -0.67
CA TYR A 296 12.09 -29.46 0.27
C TYR A 296 11.80 -30.95 0.49
N SER A 297 12.68 -31.89 0.10
CA SER A 297 12.50 -33.32 0.42
C SER A 297 13.11 -33.65 1.80
N GLU A 298 12.30 -33.61 2.86
CA GLU A 298 12.67 -34.32 4.10
C GLU A 298 12.28 -35.79 3.95
N SER A 299 13.29 -36.67 3.98
CA SER A 299 13.23 -38.10 3.67
C SER A 299 12.74 -38.99 4.83
N SER A 300 11.91 -38.47 5.74
CA SER A 300 11.35 -39.30 6.81
C SER A 300 10.04 -39.94 6.34
N THR A 301 10.00 -41.27 6.28
CA THR A 301 8.78 -42.08 6.04
C THR A 301 7.61 -41.59 6.90
N GLN A 302 7.87 -41.24 8.15
CA GLN A 302 6.86 -40.74 9.08
C GLN A 302 6.33 -39.35 8.73
N ALA A 303 7.12 -38.49 8.06
CA ALA A 303 6.62 -37.24 7.52
C ALA A 303 5.67 -37.49 6.34
N VAL A 304 6.00 -38.44 5.46
CA VAL A 304 5.16 -38.87 4.33
C VAL A 304 3.83 -39.47 4.82
N ILE A 305 3.88 -40.35 5.83
CA ILE A 305 2.67 -40.93 6.45
C ILE A 305 1.75 -39.82 6.99
N ARG A 306 2.30 -38.88 7.78
CA ARG A 306 1.53 -37.75 8.31
C ARG A 306 0.96 -36.87 7.20
N ALA A 307 1.73 -36.61 6.13
CA ALA A 307 1.28 -35.86 4.98
C ALA A 307 0.14 -36.56 4.24
N ALA A 308 0.21 -37.88 4.04
CA ALA A 308 -0.83 -38.67 3.41
C ALA A 308 -2.14 -38.65 4.21
N TYR A 309 -2.08 -38.78 5.54
CA TYR A 309 -3.29 -38.61 6.38
C TYR A 309 -3.89 -37.22 6.25
N ARG A 310 -3.06 -36.16 6.30
CA ARG A 310 -3.52 -34.77 6.14
C ARG A 310 -4.12 -34.54 4.76
N GLN A 311 -3.58 -35.15 3.71
CA GLN A 311 -4.14 -35.01 2.36
C GLN A 311 -5.49 -35.71 2.22
N VAL A 312 -5.56 -37.00 2.59
CA VAL A 312 -6.74 -37.84 2.37
C VAL A 312 -7.89 -37.45 3.31
N PHE A 313 -7.59 -37.26 4.60
CA PHE A 313 -8.60 -36.94 5.62
C PHE A 313 -8.74 -35.45 5.91
N GLY A 314 -7.79 -34.61 5.49
CA GLY A 314 -7.76 -33.17 5.79
C GLY A 314 -7.20 -32.83 7.18
N ARG A 315 -7.10 -33.82 8.07
CA ARG A 315 -6.68 -33.68 9.48
C ARG A 315 -6.00 -34.96 9.96
N GLU A 316 -5.38 -34.88 11.13
CA GLU A 316 -4.95 -36.08 11.85
C GLU A 316 -6.16 -36.83 12.42
N LEU A 317 -6.08 -38.16 12.41
CA LEU A 317 -7.16 -39.03 12.88
C LEU A 317 -7.13 -39.18 14.40
N TYR A 318 -8.30 -39.51 14.98
CA TYR A 318 -8.37 -39.86 16.39
C TYR A 318 -7.63 -41.16 16.67
N GLU A 319 -7.25 -41.37 17.93
CA GLU A 319 -6.64 -42.61 18.39
C GLU A 319 -7.55 -43.81 18.06
N GLY A 320 -6.95 -44.90 17.55
CA GLY A 320 -7.67 -46.08 17.08
C GLY A 320 -8.29 -46.00 15.67
N GLN A 321 -8.32 -44.83 15.03
CA GLN A 321 -8.82 -44.70 13.63
C GLN A 321 -7.70 -44.83 12.58
N ARG A 322 -6.44 -44.82 13.02
CA ARG A 322 -5.27 -44.97 12.14
C ARG A 322 -5.15 -46.39 11.61
N GLN A 323 -4.70 -46.50 10.36
CA GLN A 323 -4.47 -47.77 9.67
C GLN A 323 -3.05 -48.26 9.93
N THR A 324 -2.78 -48.74 11.15
CA THR A 324 -1.43 -49.18 11.59
C THR A 324 -0.82 -50.25 10.68
N VAL A 325 -1.64 -51.19 10.19
CA VAL A 325 -1.17 -52.24 9.26
C VAL A 325 -0.68 -51.65 7.94
N ALA A 326 -1.35 -50.63 7.41
CA ALA A 326 -0.94 -49.97 6.17
C ALA A 326 0.31 -49.10 6.39
N GLU A 327 0.45 -48.49 7.57
CA GLU A 327 1.65 -47.74 7.96
C GLU A 327 2.88 -48.64 8.00
N ILE A 328 2.80 -49.78 8.70
CA ILE A 328 3.89 -50.75 8.80
C ILE A 328 4.31 -51.25 7.41
N LYS A 329 3.33 -51.55 6.54
CA LYS A 329 3.63 -51.99 5.16
C LYS A 329 4.35 -50.91 4.36
N LEU A 330 4.01 -49.63 4.53
CA LEU A 330 4.72 -48.54 3.86
C LEU A 330 6.13 -48.34 4.43
N GLU A 331 6.28 -48.47 5.75
CA GLU A 331 7.58 -48.37 6.44
C GLU A 331 8.54 -49.50 6.03
N ASN A 332 8.02 -50.72 5.88
CA ASN A 332 8.77 -51.87 5.37
C ASN A 332 9.04 -51.80 3.87
N GLY A 333 8.34 -50.91 3.16
CA GLY A 333 8.40 -50.79 1.70
C GLY A 333 7.58 -51.83 0.94
N ASP A 334 6.71 -52.60 1.58
CA ASP A 334 5.85 -53.61 0.93
C ASP A 334 4.82 -52.98 -0.04
N ILE A 335 4.49 -51.71 0.16
CA ILE A 335 3.52 -50.95 -0.66
C ILE A 335 4.09 -49.59 -1.07
N THR A 336 3.67 -49.09 -2.24
CA THR A 336 4.00 -47.74 -2.71
C THR A 336 3.14 -46.69 -2.01
N VAL A 337 3.49 -45.40 -2.17
CA VAL A 337 2.67 -44.30 -1.62
C VAL A 337 1.28 -44.31 -2.27
N ARG A 338 1.15 -44.66 -3.57
CA ARG A 338 -0.16 -44.84 -4.22
C ARG A 338 -0.99 -45.93 -3.53
N GLU A 339 -0.41 -47.10 -3.28
CA GLU A 339 -1.14 -48.20 -2.63
C GLU A 339 -1.47 -47.89 -1.16
N PHE A 340 -0.62 -47.12 -0.48
CA PHE A 340 -0.95 -46.58 0.84
C PHE A 340 -2.15 -45.63 0.78
N ILE A 341 -2.20 -44.71 -0.18
CA ILE A 341 -3.35 -43.82 -0.39
C ILE A 341 -4.61 -44.60 -0.77
N ARG A 342 -4.48 -45.65 -1.59
CA ARG A 342 -5.57 -46.57 -1.91
C ARG A 342 -6.13 -47.21 -0.65
N ALA A 343 -5.27 -47.73 0.23
CA ALA A 343 -5.68 -48.33 1.50
C ALA A 343 -6.39 -47.31 2.43
N LEU A 344 -5.87 -46.07 2.52
CA LEU A 344 -6.49 -45.01 3.30
C LEU A 344 -7.87 -44.61 2.76
N ALA A 345 -7.98 -44.41 1.44
CA ALA A 345 -9.23 -44.02 0.79
C ALA A 345 -10.29 -45.14 0.84
N LYS A 346 -9.89 -46.42 0.80
CA LYS A 346 -10.79 -47.57 0.94
C LYS A 346 -11.14 -47.92 2.40
N SER A 347 -10.58 -47.23 3.38
CA SER A 347 -10.88 -47.49 4.79
C SER A 347 -12.33 -47.16 5.16
N ASP A 348 -12.87 -47.87 6.14
CA ASP A 348 -14.23 -47.61 6.66
C ASP A 348 -14.34 -46.21 7.28
N VAL A 349 -13.26 -45.70 7.88
CA VAL A 349 -13.20 -44.33 8.42
C VAL A 349 -13.43 -43.30 7.31
N PHE A 350 -12.76 -43.46 6.17
CA PHE A 350 -12.93 -42.56 5.02
C PHE A 350 -14.33 -42.65 4.42
N ARG A 351 -14.84 -43.88 4.23
CA ARG A 351 -16.17 -44.14 3.69
C ARG A 351 -17.27 -43.52 4.57
N ASN A 352 -17.21 -43.70 5.89
CA ASN A 352 -18.20 -43.14 6.80
C ASN A 352 -18.16 -41.61 6.83
N MET A 353 -16.97 -41.02 6.67
CA MET A 353 -16.79 -39.57 6.70
C MET A 353 -17.27 -38.89 5.41
N TYR A 354 -16.91 -39.43 4.24
CA TYR A 354 -17.05 -38.72 2.96
C TYR A 354 -17.94 -39.40 1.92
N TRP A 355 -18.37 -40.64 2.13
CA TRP A 355 -19.29 -41.33 1.22
C TRP A 355 -20.70 -41.45 1.82
N THR A 356 -20.82 -42.08 2.99
CA THR A 356 -22.12 -42.41 3.59
C THR A 356 -22.92 -41.18 4.01
N SER A 357 -22.26 -40.10 4.42
CA SER A 357 -22.88 -38.89 4.98
C SER A 357 -23.29 -37.85 3.93
N LEU A 358 -22.80 -37.98 2.69
CA LEU A 358 -22.91 -36.96 1.65
C LEU A 358 -23.83 -37.40 0.51
N TYR A 359 -24.41 -36.42 -0.19
CA TYR A 359 -25.05 -36.67 -1.48
C TYR A 359 -24.02 -37.22 -2.47
N VAL A 360 -24.41 -38.20 -3.30
CA VAL A 360 -23.49 -38.96 -4.17
C VAL A 360 -22.59 -38.06 -5.03
N CYS A 361 -23.14 -37.06 -5.71
CA CYS A 361 -22.32 -36.16 -6.54
C CYS A 361 -21.40 -35.27 -5.69
N LYS A 362 -21.82 -34.87 -4.48
CA LYS A 362 -20.98 -34.12 -3.53
C LYS A 362 -19.83 -34.98 -3.00
N ALA A 363 -20.10 -36.26 -2.73
CA ALA A 363 -19.09 -37.23 -2.34
C ALA A 363 -18.06 -37.42 -3.46
N ILE A 364 -18.52 -37.67 -4.70
CA ILE A 364 -17.65 -37.81 -5.88
C ILE A 364 -16.77 -36.58 -6.06
N GLU A 365 -17.36 -35.37 -6.07
CA GLU A 365 -16.61 -34.10 -6.22
C GLU A 365 -15.55 -33.94 -5.12
N TYR A 366 -15.90 -34.24 -3.87
CA TYR A 366 -14.95 -34.11 -2.76
C TYR A 366 -13.82 -35.14 -2.81
N ILE A 367 -14.14 -36.41 -3.10
CA ILE A 367 -13.15 -37.49 -3.23
C ILE A 367 -12.20 -37.18 -4.39
N HIS A 368 -12.74 -36.73 -5.52
CA HIS A 368 -11.97 -36.32 -6.69
C HIS A 368 -10.98 -35.20 -6.35
N ARG A 369 -11.42 -34.17 -5.61
CA ARG A 369 -10.54 -33.09 -5.13
C ARG A 369 -9.41 -33.60 -4.24
N ARG A 370 -9.67 -34.56 -3.34
CA ARG A 370 -8.66 -35.10 -2.41
C ARG A 370 -7.63 -35.98 -3.10
N LEU A 371 -8.05 -36.81 -4.04
CA LEU A 371 -7.16 -37.77 -4.72
C LEU A 371 -6.43 -37.16 -5.92
N LEU A 372 -7.09 -36.34 -6.74
CA LEU A 372 -6.48 -35.73 -7.93
C LEU A 372 -5.98 -34.30 -7.71
N GLY A 373 -6.30 -33.69 -6.56
CA GLY A 373 -5.89 -32.32 -6.24
C GLY A 373 -6.62 -31.25 -7.06
N ARG A 374 -7.75 -31.57 -7.71
CA ARG A 374 -8.54 -30.61 -8.49
C ARG A 374 -10.03 -30.92 -8.45
N PRO A 375 -10.91 -29.92 -8.64
CA PRO A 375 -12.33 -30.17 -8.91
C PRO A 375 -12.53 -30.87 -10.27
N THR A 376 -13.74 -31.40 -10.47
CA THR A 376 -14.12 -31.93 -11.78
C THR A 376 -14.18 -30.81 -12.83
N TYR A 377 -13.84 -31.15 -14.06
CA TYR A 377 -13.83 -30.20 -15.17
C TYR A 377 -15.23 -29.83 -15.63
N GLY A 378 -16.19 -30.74 -15.54
CA GLY A 378 -17.51 -30.51 -16.10
C GLY A 378 -18.38 -31.75 -16.04
N ARG A 379 -19.44 -31.73 -16.84
CA ARG A 379 -20.53 -32.70 -16.72
C ARG A 379 -20.14 -34.11 -17.15
N GLN A 380 -19.33 -34.24 -18.20
CA GLN A 380 -18.92 -35.55 -18.72
C GLN A 380 -18.14 -36.36 -17.68
N GLU A 381 -17.17 -35.72 -17.02
CA GLU A 381 -16.34 -36.35 -15.99
C GLU A 381 -17.18 -36.76 -14.78
N MET A 382 -18.02 -35.85 -14.27
CA MET A 382 -18.92 -36.15 -13.15
C MET A 382 -19.89 -37.30 -13.48
N ASN A 383 -20.45 -37.32 -14.69
CA ASN A 383 -21.36 -38.39 -15.12
C ASN A 383 -20.68 -39.74 -15.22
N ALA A 384 -19.45 -39.80 -15.77
CA ALA A 384 -18.71 -41.03 -15.87
C ALA A 384 -18.47 -41.66 -14.48
N TYR A 385 -18.09 -40.84 -13.50
CA TYR A 385 -17.90 -41.30 -12.12
C TYR A 385 -19.22 -41.66 -11.42
N PHE A 386 -20.31 -40.93 -11.72
CA PHE A 386 -21.64 -41.26 -11.20
C PHE A 386 -22.15 -42.60 -11.74
N ASP A 387 -22.00 -42.84 -13.05
CA ASP A 387 -22.38 -44.10 -13.71
C ASP A 387 -21.53 -45.28 -13.22
N LEU A 388 -20.24 -45.05 -12.97
CA LEU A 388 -19.37 -46.05 -12.37
C LEU A 388 -19.80 -46.37 -10.93
N SER A 389 -20.06 -45.34 -10.14
CA SER A 389 -20.46 -45.48 -8.74
C SER A 389 -21.82 -46.16 -8.59
N SER A 390 -22.76 -45.88 -9.48
CA SER A 390 -24.08 -46.53 -9.48
C SER A 390 -24.00 -48.02 -9.83
N LYS A 391 -23.06 -48.42 -10.71
CA LYS A 391 -22.90 -49.83 -11.14
C LYS A 391 -22.00 -50.66 -10.24
N LYS A 392 -20.88 -50.11 -9.78
CA LYS A 392 -19.80 -50.85 -9.07
C LYS A 392 -19.54 -50.36 -7.64
N GLY A 393 -20.17 -49.26 -7.22
CA GLY A 393 -20.04 -48.73 -5.86
C GLY A 393 -18.76 -47.93 -5.60
N PHE A 394 -18.56 -47.60 -4.32
CA PHE A 394 -17.52 -46.70 -3.82
C PHE A 394 -16.08 -47.16 -4.12
N TYR A 395 -15.76 -48.45 -3.92
CA TYR A 395 -14.40 -48.95 -4.10
C TYR A 395 -13.91 -48.81 -5.55
N ALA A 396 -14.80 -49.03 -6.51
CA ALA A 396 -14.49 -48.89 -7.93
C ALA A 396 -14.23 -47.43 -8.33
N LEU A 397 -14.89 -46.46 -7.67
CA LEU A 397 -14.62 -45.04 -7.87
C LEU A 397 -13.18 -44.68 -7.46
N VAL A 398 -12.76 -45.13 -6.27
CA VAL A 398 -11.40 -44.91 -5.77
C VAL A 398 -10.37 -45.52 -6.72
N ASP A 399 -10.60 -46.76 -7.16
CA ASP A 399 -9.72 -47.43 -8.12
C ASP A 399 -9.64 -46.67 -9.45
N ALA A 400 -10.78 -46.28 -10.03
CA ALA A 400 -10.79 -45.55 -11.29
C ALA A 400 -10.06 -44.19 -11.22
N ILE A 401 -10.08 -43.52 -10.07
CA ILE A 401 -9.35 -42.27 -9.87
C ILE A 401 -7.84 -42.51 -9.75
N LEU A 402 -7.42 -43.49 -8.94
CA LEU A 402 -6.01 -43.77 -8.70
C LEU A 402 -5.32 -44.45 -9.88
N ASP A 403 -6.06 -45.25 -10.66
CA ASP A 403 -5.57 -45.93 -11.86
C ASP A 403 -5.65 -45.03 -13.11
N SER A 404 -6.09 -43.77 -12.95
CA SER A 404 -6.18 -42.82 -14.05
C SER A 404 -4.80 -42.40 -14.56
N GLN A 405 -4.70 -42.15 -15.87
CA GLN A 405 -3.47 -41.63 -16.49
C GLN A 405 -3.05 -40.29 -15.87
N GLU A 406 -4.01 -39.44 -15.49
CA GLU A 406 -3.72 -38.16 -14.86
C GLU A 406 -3.07 -38.33 -13.48
N TYR A 407 -3.53 -39.29 -12.68
CA TYR A 407 -2.91 -39.57 -11.38
C TYR A 407 -1.46 -40.06 -11.56
N ASN A 408 -1.24 -41.00 -12.49
CA ASN A 408 0.07 -41.56 -12.78
C ASN A 408 1.07 -40.50 -13.29
N GLU A 409 0.63 -39.59 -14.17
CA GLU A 409 1.49 -38.51 -14.70
C GLU A 409 1.78 -37.41 -13.66
N ALA A 410 0.84 -37.13 -12.75
CA ALA A 410 0.97 -36.04 -11.79
C ALA A 410 1.71 -36.45 -10.51
N PHE A 411 1.46 -37.65 -9.99
CA PHE A 411 1.98 -38.12 -8.69
C PHE A 411 2.86 -39.37 -8.81
N GLY A 412 2.56 -40.25 -9.76
CA GLY A 412 3.23 -41.55 -9.89
C GLY A 412 2.97 -42.45 -8.67
N GLU A 413 3.97 -43.26 -8.33
CA GLU A 413 3.89 -44.22 -7.21
C GLU A 413 4.36 -43.65 -5.87
N ASP A 414 5.18 -42.59 -5.91
CA ASP A 414 6.02 -42.16 -4.78
C ASP A 414 5.62 -40.79 -4.19
N THR A 415 4.73 -40.04 -4.85
CA THR A 415 4.33 -38.69 -4.44
C THR A 415 2.98 -38.70 -3.75
N VAL A 416 2.88 -38.04 -2.60
CA VAL A 416 1.59 -37.79 -1.95
C VAL A 416 0.80 -36.75 -2.76
N PRO A 417 -0.49 -36.99 -3.08
CA PRO A 417 -1.33 -36.02 -3.75
C PRO A 417 -1.33 -34.68 -3.02
N TYR A 418 -1.40 -33.61 -3.79
CA TYR A 418 -1.44 -32.25 -3.28
C TYR A 418 -2.46 -31.43 -4.07
N GLU A 419 -2.90 -30.32 -3.52
CA GLU A 419 -3.87 -29.43 -4.16
C GLU A 419 -3.25 -28.76 -5.40
N ARG A 420 -3.60 -29.25 -6.59
CA ARG A 420 -3.08 -28.80 -7.89
C ARG A 420 -3.84 -27.63 -8.48
N TYR A 421 -5.17 -27.59 -8.30
CA TYR A 421 -6.03 -26.55 -8.86
C TYR A 421 -7.06 -26.06 -7.86
N LEU A 422 -7.39 -24.78 -7.99
CA LEU A 422 -8.39 -24.06 -7.22
C LEU A 422 -9.47 -23.54 -8.17
N THR A 423 -10.66 -23.29 -7.62
CA THR A 423 -11.68 -22.50 -8.33
C THR A 423 -11.40 -21.01 -8.14
N PRO A 424 -11.87 -20.13 -9.06
CA PRO A 424 -11.86 -18.69 -8.85
C PRO A 424 -12.41 -18.25 -7.48
N GLY A 425 -13.49 -18.89 -7.03
CA GLY A 425 -14.04 -18.67 -5.68
C GLY A 425 -13.05 -19.02 -4.56
N GLY A 426 -12.37 -20.17 -4.66
CA GLY A 426 -11.35 -20.57 -3.68
C GLY A 426 -10.11 -19.69 -3.66
N VAL A 427 -9.64 -19.22 -4.83
CA VAL A 427 -8.56 -18.23 -4.91
C VAL A 427 -8.96 -16.94 -4.21
N SER A 428 -10.15 -16.42 -4.51
CA SER A 428 -10.66 -15.19 -3.88
C SER A 428 -10.77 -15.30 -2.36
N LEU A 429 -11.10 -16.47 -1.80
CA LEU A 429 -11.16 -16.70 -0.35
C LEU A 429 -9.77 -16.63 0.33
N ARG A 430 -8.70 -16.90 -0.43
CA ARG A 430 -7.32 -16.90 0.07
C ARG A 430 -6.64 -15.55 -0.15
N THR A 431 -6.78 -14.97 -1.34
CA THR A 431 -6.10 -13.72 -1.74
C THR A 431 -6.91 -12.46 -1.41
N GLY A 432 -8.24 -12.55 -1.33
CA GLY A 432 -9.12 -11.41 -1.04
C GLY A 432 -9.14 -10.96 0.42
N ARG A 433 -8.16 -11.38 1.23
CA ARG A 433 -8.07 -11.03 2.66
C ARG A 433 -7.29 -9.72 2.83
N VAL A 434 -7.72 -8.90 3.78
CA VAL A 434 -6.99 -7.70 4.20
C VAL A 434 -5.59 -8.14 4.66
N GLY A 435 -4.54 -7.62 4.03
CA GLY A 435 -3.14 -8.00 4.25
C GLY A 435 -2.53 -8.99 3.24
N ALA A 436 -3.35 -9.68 2.43
CA ALA A 436 -2.85 -10.50 1.30
C ALA A 436 -2.63 -9.67 0.03
N PHE A 437 -3.33 -8.55 -0.09
CA PHE A 437 -2.97 -7.51 -1.04
C PHE A 437 -1.66 -6.90 -0.57
N ALA A 438 -0.59 -7.04 -1.36
CA ALA A 438 0.56 -6.16 -1.21
C ALA A 438 0.01 -4.73 -1.20
N GLU A 439 0.53 -3.87 -0.32
CA GLU A 439 0.33 -2.41 -0.37
C GLU A 439 0.96 -1.89 -1.66
N LYS A 440 0.39 -2.28 -2.80
CA LYS A 440 0.67 -1.67 -4.07
C LYS A 440 0.15 -0.26 -3.90
N LYS A 441 1.10 0.66 -3.71
CA LYS A 441 0.86 2.09 -3.83
C LYS A 441 -0.09 2.30 -5.00
N PRO A 442 -1.16 3.09 -4.84
CA PRO A 442 -2.16 3.28 -5.88
C PRO A 442 -1.42 3.58 -7.19
N VAL A 443 -1.73 2.79 -8.23
CA VAL A 443 -1.14 2.93 -9.56
C VAL A 443 -1.24 4.40 -9.96
N GLY A 444 -0.10 5.08 -10.06
CA GLY A 444 -0.03 6.53 -10.30
C GLY A 444 0.77 7.35 -9.28
N THR A 445 1.20 6.78 -8.15
CA THR A 445 2.15 7.43 -7.23
C THR A 445 3.50 6.74 -7.27
N GLU A 446 4.19 6.87 -8.41
CA GLU A 446 5.65 6.81 -8.36
C GLU A 446 6.10 7.93 -7.40
N VAL A 447 6.88 7.58 -6.38
CA VAL A 447 7.47 8.58 -5.50
C VAL A 447 8.59 9.22 -6.30
N VAL A 448 8.22 10.15 -7.18
CA VAL A 448 9.18 10.96 -7.90
C VAL A 448 9.84 11.87 -6.88
N THR A 449 11.16 11.87 -6.82
CA THR A 449 11.92 12.84 -6.04
C THR A 449 11.49 14.24 -6.48
N PRO A 450 11.01 15.09 -5.56
CA PRO A 450 10.68 16.45 -5.93
C PRO A 450 11.88 17.14 -6.59
N ARG A 451 11.63 17.85 -7.70
CA ARG A 451 12.67 18.50 -8.51
C ARG A 451 13.60 19.43 -7.72
N PHE A 452 13.10 20.06 -6.65
CA PHE A 452 13.92 20.91 -5.80
C PHE A 452 14.99 20.13 -5.02
N ILE A 453 14.73 18.85 -4.71
CA ILE A 453 15.69 17.95 -4.08
C ILE A 453 16.77 17.60 -5.10
N GLU A 454 16.38 17.26 -6.33
CA GLU A 454 17.32 16.94 -7.42
C GLU A 454 18.27 18.11 -7.74
N LEU A 455 17.75 19.33 -7.77
CA LEU A 455 18.56 20.53 -8.00
C LEU A 455 19.47 20.89 -6.81
N GLY A 456 19.12 20.43 -5.60
CA GLY A 456 19.88 20.68 -4.37
C GLY A 456 20.89 19.58 -4.03
N THR A 457 20.78 18.40 -4.66
CA THR A 457 21.69 17.29 -4.42
C THR A 457 22.97 17.45 -5.25
N PRO A 458 24.17 17.50 -4.62
CA PRO A 458 25.41 17.55 -5.36
C PRO A 458 25.69 16.24 -6.10
N ASP A 459 26.37 16.32 -7.25
CA ASP A 459 26.82 15.16 -8.04
C ASP A 459 27.83 14.33 -7.24
N GLN A 460 27.35 13.23 -6.65
CA GLN A 460 28.08 12.09 -6.06
C GLN A 460 28.87 12.31 -4.75
N SER A 461 29.06 11.20 -4.02
CA SER A 461 29.90 11.09 -2.83
C SER A 461 31.38 11.22 -3.22
N LYS A 462 31.98 12.35 -2.85
CA LYS A 462 33.34 12.72 -3.24
C LYS A 462 34.34 12.25 -2.19
N GLY A 463 35.52 11.85 -2.64
CA GLY A 463 36.62 11.48 -1.76
C GLY A 463 37.13 12.67 -0.94
N GLU A 464 37.81 12.36 0.17
CA GLU A 464 38.30 13.33 1.16
C GLU A 464 39.14 14.47 0.55
N ILE A 465 39.97 14.17 -0.45
CA ILE A 465 40.84 15.16 -1.14
C ILE A 465 40.02 16.26 -1.84
N GLU A 466 38.89 15.92 -2.46
CA GLU A 466 38.06 16.92 -3.14
C GLU A 466 37.32 17.80 -2.13
N LEU A 467 36.95 17.22 -0.99
CA LEU A 467 36.35 17.94 0.12
C LEU A 467 37.34 18.96 0.71
N ASP A 468 38.59 18.54 0.93
CA ASP A 468 39.66 19.42 1.43
C ASP A 468 39.95 20.58 0.48
N ASN A 469 40.02 20.32 -0.83
CA ASN A 469 40.23 21.37 -1.84
C ASN A 469 39.09 22.40 -1.85
N ARG A 470 37.83 21.96 -1.68
CA ARG A 470 36.67 22.86 -1.59
C ARG A 470 36.63 23.63 -0.28
N ILE A 471 37.10 23.05 0.83
CA ILE A 471 37.23 23.74 2.11
C ILE A 471 38.32 24.83 2.03
N ALA A 472 39.40 24.55 1.30
CA ALA A 472 40.54 25.46 1.15
C ALA A 472 40.30 26.61 0.15
N GLN A 473 39.19 26.63 -0.59
CA GLN A 473 38.93 27.65 -1.60
C GLN A 473 38.72 29.05 -1.00
N GLY A 474 39.19 30.08 -1.72
CA GLY A 474 39.03 31.48 -1.36
C GLY A 474 40.21 32.10 -0.60
N VAL A 475 40.00 33.27 -0.03
CA VAL A 475 41.00 33.94 0.81
C VAL A 475 41.07 33.25 2.17
N SER A 476 42.26 33.19 2.77
CA SER A 476 42.45 32.51 4.05
C SER A 476 41.52 33.01 5.16
N LYS A 477 41.02 32.08 5.98
CA LYS A 477 40.20 32.38 7.18
C LYS A 477 40.89 33.30 8.19
N ARG A 478 42.21 33.49 8.08
CA ARG A 478 42.99 34.43 8.89
C ARG A 478 42.48 35.87 8.79
N ARG A 479 41.80 36.25 7.69
CA ARG A 479 41.14 37.55 7.55
C ARG A 479 40.00 37.74 8.55
N GLU A 480 39.21 36.70 8.79
CA GLU A 480 38.09 36.75 9.75
C GLU A 480 38.58 36.57 11.20
N GLN A 481 39.67 35.83 11.39
CA GLN A 481 40.21 35.48 12.70
C GLN A 481 41.19 36.52 13.28
N SER A 482 41.49 37.61 12.58
CA SER A 482 42.43 38.64 13.07
C SER A 482 41.78 39.56 14.12
N LYS A 483 42.42 39.71 15.29
CA LYS A 483 41.98 40.63 16.35
C LYS A 483 42.66 42.00 16.20
N VAL A 484 41.86 43.06 16.22
CA VAL A 484 42.34 44.45 16.19
C VAL A 484 42.41 45.00 17.62
N PHE A 485 43.54 45.58 18.00
CA PHE A 485 43.74 46.20 19.32
C PHE A 485 43.59 47.71 19.21
N LYS A 486 42.71 48.29 20.06
CA LYS A 486 42.46 49.73 20.14
C LYS A 486 42.62 50.22 21.58
N LEU A 487 43.22 51.39 21.75
CA LEU A 487 43.39 52.08 23.01
C LEU A 487 42.12 52.88 23.29
N THR A 488 41.20 52.34 24.09
CA THR A 488 39.97 53.05 24.46
C THR A 488 40.09 53.78 25.80
N THR A 489 40.89 53.25 26.73
CA THR A 489 41.07 53.83 28.08
C THR A 489 42.39 53.37 28.69
N THR A 490 43.06 54.25 29.44
CA THR A 490 44.35 53.99 30.09
C THR A 490 44.25 53.63 31.57
N THR A 491 43.03 53.56 32.12
CA THR A 491 42.76 53.20 33.51
C THR A 491 42.98 51.72 33.78
N ASP A 492 42.66 50.85 32.82
CA ASP A 492 42.92 49.41 32.91
C ASP A 492 44.37 49.10 32.52
N LYS A 493 45.22 48.98 33.55
CA LYS A 493 46.65 48.68 33.39
C LYS A 493 46.90 47.30 32.76
N VAL A 494 45.98 46.34 32.90
CA VAL A 494 46.15 44.99 32.32
C VAL A 494 45.87 45.04 30.82
N ALA A 495 44.75 45.66 30.42
CA ALA A 495 44.43 45.86 29.01
C ALA A 495 45.52 46.70 28.30
N LEU A 496 45.98 47.78 28.93
CA LEU A 496 47.06 48.61 28.41
C LEU A 496 48.35 47.82 28.21
N LYS A 497 48.73 46.97 29.18
CA LYS A 497 49.89 46.08 29.05
C LYS A 497 49.72 45.09 27.89
N THR A 498 48.54 44.51 27.70
CA THR A 498 48.29 43.60 26.56
C THR A 498 48.35 44.32 25.22
N LEU A 499 47.90 45.58 25.17
CA LEU A 499 47.96 46.41 23.97
C LEU A 499 49.40 46.77 23.62
N ILE A 500 50.20 47.19 24.61
CA ILE A 500 51.63 47.45 24.43
C ILE A 500 52.36 46.19 23.95
N GLN A 501 52.07 45.03 24.55
CA GLN A 501 52.64 43.75 24.09
C GLN A 501 52.21 43.39 22.67
N ALA A 502 50.95 43.65 22.28
CA ALA A 502 50.49 43.44 20.91
C ALA A 502 51.21 44.38 19.93
N LEU A 503 51.45 45.63 20.31
CA LEU A 503 52.21 46.58 19.50
C LEU A 503 53.67 46.15 19.34
N TYR A 504 54.30 45.67 20.40
CA TYR A 504 55.63 45.08 20.35
C TYR A 504 55.71 43.90 19.38
N ARG A 505 54.72 42.99 19.42
CA ARG A 505 54.62 41.88 18.45
C ARG A 505 54.41 42.37 17.02
N GLN A 506 53.70 43.47 16.81
CA GLN A 506 53.48 44.01 15.48
C GLN A 506 54.75 44.66 14.90
N ILE A 507 55.41 45.54 15.68
CA ILE A 507 56.56 46.31 15.20
C ILE A 507 57.81 45.43 15.13
N PHE A 508 58.03 44.56 16.12
CA PHE A 508 59.24 43.74 16.20
C PHE A 508 59.03 42.29 15.75
N GLU A 509 57.82 41.93 15.29
CA GLU A 509 57.38 40.57 14.89
C GLU A 509 57.41 39.50 16.01
N ARG A 510 57.86 39.85 17.23
CA ARG A 510 58.00 38.94 18.38
C ARG A 510 57.84 39.68 19.72
N ASN A 511 57.75 38.92 20.81
CA ASN A 511 57.81 39.48 22.17
C ASN A 511 59.22 40.00 22.47
N ILE A 512 59.28 41.12 23.19
CA ILE A 512 60.52 41.86 23.48
C ILE A 512 61.26 41.35 24.73
N ASP A 513 60.54 40.72 25.67
CA ASP A 513 61.05 40.27 26.98
C ASP A 513 62.43 39.56 26.97
N PRO A 514 62.82 38.76 25.94
CA PRO A 514 64.11 38.07 25.92
C PRO A 514 65.31 38.91 25.45
N TYR A 515 65.09 40.10 24.86
CA TYR A 515 66.12 40.79 24.04
C TYR A 515 66.43 42.23 24.47
N VAL A 516 65.86 42.70 25.59
CA VAL A 516 65.98 44.09 26.05
C VAL A 516 66.54 44.20 27.46
N ASN A 517 67.44 45.17 27.66
CA ASN A 517 67.75 45.70 28.98
C ASN A 517 66.55 46.52 29.46
N LYS A 518 65.91 46.11 30.57
CA LYS A 518 64.61 46.58 31.10
C LYS A 518 64.35 48.10 31.15
N ASN A 519 65.32 48.96 30.86
CA ASN A 519 65.22 50.40 31.01
C ASN A 519 64.90 51.16 29.70
N GLU A 520 64.99 50.53 28.52
CA GLU A 520 64.84 51.26 27.24
C GLU A 520 63.39 51.72 26.96
N PHE A 521 62.39 50.88 27.22
CA PHE A 521 60.99 51.19 26.88
C PHE A 521 60.13 51.65 28.06
N THR A 522 60.59 51.46 29.30
CA THR A 522 59.84 51.79 30.53
C THR A 522 59.43 53.26 30.59
N ALA A 523 60.25 54.16 30.06
CA ALA A 523 59.93 55.58 29.95
C ALA A 523 58.77 55.83 28.98
N LEU A 524 58.75 55.15 27.82
CA LEU A 524 57.68 55.30 26.84
C LEU A 524 56.38 54.63 27.31
N GLU A 525 56.47 53.47 27.97
CA GLU A 525 55.30 52.78 28.55
C GLU A 525 54.62 53.63 29.62
N SER A 526 55.43 54.31 30.45
CA SER A 526 54.94 55.20 31.49
C SER A 526 54.28 56.45 30.90
N LYS A 527 54.86 57.03 29.84
CA LYS A 527 54.27 58.16 29.09
C LYS A 527 52.92 57.80 28.47
N LEU A 528 52.79 56.63 27.86
CA LEU A 528 51.52 56.16 27.30
C LEU A 528 50.49 55.88 28.42
N GLY A 529 50.93 55.29 29.54
CA GLY A 529 50.09 55.03 30.70
C GLY A 529 49.54 56.28 31.39
N ASN A 530 50.29 57.38 31.34
CA ASN A 530 49.90 58.67 31.93
C ASN A 530 49.12 59.58 30.96
N ASN A 531 48.81 59.13 29.74
CA ASN A 531 48.23 59.95 28.66
C ASN A 531 49.10 61.16 28.25
N GLU A 532 50.43 61.06 28.39
CA GLU A 532 51.36 62.10 27.94
C GLU A 532 51.63 62.03 26.43
N ILE A 533 51.41 60.85 25.82
CA ILE A 533 51.57 60.58 24.39
C ILE A 533 50.40 59.75 23.86
N ASN A 534 50.06 59.92 22.58
CA ASN A 534 49.05 59.10 21.90
C ASN A 534 49.65 57.78 21.41
N LEU A 535 48.83 56.77 21.09
CA LEU A 535 49.34 55.47 20.62
C LEU A 535 50.13 55.62 19.31
N LYS A 536 49.71 56.54 18.44
CA LYS A 536 50.44 56.91 17.22
C LYS A 536 51.86 57.45 17.52
N GLU A 537 51.99 58.35 18.48
CA GLU A 537 53.30 58.91 18.88
C GLU A 537 54.16 57.84 19.56
N PHE A 538 53.54 56.94 20.31
CA PHE A 538 54.21 55.77 20.87
C PHE A 538 54.73 54.83 19.76
N VAL A 539 53.95 54.58 18.70
CA VAL A 539 54.39 53.81 17.51
C VAL A 539 55.60 54.47 16.85
N GLU A 540 55.56 55.80 16.66
CA GLU A 540 56.68 56.56 16.07
C GLU A 540 57.94 56.51 16.93
N ALA A 541 57.78 56.63 18.25
CA ALA A 541 58.88 56.53 19.21
C ALA A 541 59.52 55.13 19.23
N LEU A 542 58.70 54.07 19.16
CA LEU A 542 59.19 52.69 19.10
C LEU A 542 59.99 52.42 17.82
N GLY A 543 59.50 52.91 16.69
CA GLY A 543 60.22 52.80 15.43
C GLY A 543 61.55 53.57 15.39
N SER A 544 61.66 54.63 16.17
CA SER A 544 62.87 55.47 16.26
C SER A 544 63.90 54.99 17.30
N THR A 545 63.65 53.84 17.95
CA THR A 545 64.53 53.33 19.01
C THR A 545 65.77 52.64 18.42
N SER A 546 66.89 52.67 19.17
CA SER A 546 68.14 51.95 18.85
C SER A 546 67.93 50.47 18.53
N LEU A 547 66.97 49.82 19.20
CA LEU A 547 66.62 48.43 18.98
C LEU A 547 66.03 48.18 17.59
N TYR A 548 65.09 49.02 17.15
CA TYR A 548 64.50 48.88 15.82
C TYR A 548 65.57 49.09 14.73
N ILE A 549 66.48 50.04 14.95
CA ILE A 549 67.65 50.26 14.09
C ILE A 549 68.50 48.97 14.00
N LYS A 550 68.80 48.34 15.13
CA LYS A 550 69.63 47.12 15.17
C LYS A 550 68.98 45.91 14.49
N GLU A 551 67.66 45.75 14.63
CA GLU A 551 66.96 44.56 14.13
C GLU A 551 66.52 44.68 12.65
N PHE A 552 66.03 45.85 12.25
CA PHE A 552 65.35 46.02 10.96
C PHE A 552 65.97 47.06 10.04
N TYR A 553 67.00 47.80 10.48
CA TYR A 553 67.71 48.77 9.64
C TYR A 553 69.15 48.36 9.33
N THR A 554 69.98 48.08 10.35
CA THR A 554 71.41 47.76 10.14
C THR A 554 71.70 46.48 9.34
N PRO A 555 70.91 45.39 9.42
CA PRO A 555 71.25 44.16 8.71
C PRO A 555 70.71 44.11 7.28
N TYR A 556 69.88 45.08 6.86
CA TYR A 556 69.13 44.99 5.60
C TYR A 556 69.36 46.21 4.69
N PRO A 557 69.31 46.05 3.35
CA PRO A 557 69.38 47.17 2.42
C PRO A 557 68.10 48.02 2.47
N ASN A 558 68.18 49.30 2.08
CA ASN A 558 67.07 50.25 2.13
C ASN A 558 65.77 49.73 1.49
N THR A 559 65.84 48.96 0.40
CA THR A 559 64.66 48.36 -0.25
C THR A 559 63.94 47.37 0.66
N LYS A 560 64.67 46.52 1.38
CA LYS A 560 64.12 45.58 2.36
C LYS A 560 63.58 46.32 3.57
N VAL A 561 64.27 47.39 4.00
CA VAL A 561 63.79 48.28 5.08
C VAL A 561 62.43 48.90 4.71
N ILE A 562 62.22 49.26 3.44
CA ILE A 562 60.93 49.80 2.96
C ILE A 562 59.83 48.73 2.99
N GLU A 563 60.11 47.50 2.54
CA GLU A 563 59.17 46.37 2.63
C GLU A 563 58.78 46.07 4.09
N LEU A 564 59.76 46.02 4.98
CA LEU A 564 59.55 45.74 6.40
C LEU A 564 58.83 46.92 7.08
N GLY A 565 59.24 48.16 6.81
CA GLY A 565 58.57 49.35 7.35
C GLY A 565 57.09 49.41 6.96
N THR A 566 56.78 49.20 5.68
CA THR A 566 55.37 49.16 5.23
C THR A 566 54.60 47.97 5.82
N LYS A 567 55.25 46.82 6.05
CA LYS A 567 54.69 45.67 6.77
C LYS A 567 54.37 45.99 8.23
N HIS A 568 55.30 46.59 8.98
CA HIS A 568 55.13 46.87 10.41
C HIS A 568 54.11 47.99 10.66
N PHE A 569 54.26 49.12 9.95
CA PHE A 569 53.52 50.35 10.25
C PHE A 569 52.24 50.50 9.42
N LEU A 570 52.18 49.98 8.19
CA LEU A 570 51.00 50.10 7.31
C LEU A 570 50.23 48.80 7.09
N GLY A 571 50.76 47.67 7.57
CA GLY A 571 50.09 46.38 7.51
C GLY A 571 50.07 45.72 6.12
N ARG A 572 50.92 46.18 5.18
CA ARG A 572 50.89 45.80 3.75
C ARG A 572 52.27 45.88 3.08
N ALA A 573 52.38 45.32 1.88
CA ALA A 573 53.54 45.55 1.01
C ALA A 573 53.54 46.97 0.39
N PRO A 574 54.67 47.44 -0.19
CA PRO A 574 54.72 48.63 -1.03
C PRO A 574 53.76 48.52 -2.23
N ARG A 575 53.07 49.62 -2.56
CA ARG A 575 52.01 49.69 -3.58
C ARG A 575 52.56 49.70 -5.00
N ASN A 576 53.57 50.53 -5.26
CA ASN A 576 54.12 50.76 -6.59
C ASN A 576 55.56 51.27 -6.53
N GLN A 577 56.21 51.37 -7.70
CA GLN A 577 57.59 51.84 -7.81
C GLN A 577 57.77 53.29 -7.35
N ALA A 578 56.74 54.13 -7.49
CA ALA A 578 56.79 55.52 -7.03
C ALA A 578 56.92 55.61 -5.51
N GLU A 579 56.16 54.81 -4.77
CA GLU A 579 56.26 54.73 -3.30
C GLU A 579 57.65 54.24 -2.86
N ILE A 580 58.19 53.22 -3.53
CA ILE A 580 59.56 52.73 -3.24
C ILE A 580 60.59 53.84 -3.47
N ARG A 581 60.48 54.62 -4.56
CA ARG A 581 61.42 55.73 -4.86
C ARG A 581 61.32 56.85 -3.83
N VAL A 582 60.11 57.25 -3.45
CA VAL A 582 59.89 58.31 -2.44
C VAL A 582 60.49 57.90 -1.10
N TYR A 583 60.22 56.67 -0.64
CA TYR A 583 60.77 56.21 0.63
C TYR A 583 62.27 55.97 0.60
N ASN A 584 62.83 55.54 -0.53
CA ASN A 584 64.28 55.41 -0.66
C ASN A 584 64.96 56.78 -0.59
N GLN A 585 64.37 57.82 -1.20
CA GLN A 585 64.88 59.18 -1.09
C GLN A 585 64.83 59.70 0.35
N ILE A 586 63.72 59.50 1.07
CA ILE A 586 63.58 59.92 2.47
C ILE A 586 64.59 59.20 3.38
N LEU A 587 64.79 57.89 3.16
CA LEU A 587 65.81 57.13 3.89
C LEU A 587 67.23 57.66 3.63
N ALA A 588 67.51 58.14 2.42
CA ALA A 588 68.81 58.68 2.06
C ALA A 588 69.07 60.09 2.62
N THR A 589 68.04 60.95 2.75
CA THR A 589 68.21 62.34 3.23
C THR A 589 68.02 62.49 4.73
N ASP A 590 66.97 61.90 5.30
CA ASP A 590 66.50 62.17 6.66
C ASP A 590 66.72 60.97 7.60
N GLY A 591 67.22 59.86 7.06
CA GLY A 591 67.44 58.61 7.77
C GLY A 591 66.16 57.90 8.19
N LEU A 592 66.30 56.90 9.07
CA LEU A 592 65.19 56.04 9.50
C LEU A 592 64.07 56.82 10.22
N LYS A 593 64.44 57.82 11.04
CA LYS A 593 63.47 58.60 11.82
C LYS A 593 62.52 59.40 10.90
N GLY A 594 63.06 60.02 9.85
CA GLY A 594 62.25 60.70 8.83
C GLY A 594 61.35 59.74 8.06
N PHE A 595 61.86 58.55 7.72
CA PHE A 595 61.08 57.51 7.04
C PHE A 595 59.87 57.02 7.84
N ILE A 596 60.04 56.76 9.14
CA ILE A 596 58.95 56.30 10.00
C ILE A 596 57.92 57.40 10.23
N ASN A 597 58.37 58.63 10.47
CA ASN A 597 57.50 59.79 10.58
C ASN A 597 56.64 59.96 9.30
N ALA A 598 57.24 59.81 8.11
CA ALA A 598 56.52 59.88 6.84
C ALA A 598 55.43 58.80 6.68
N MET A 599 55.63 57.60 7.23
CA MET A 599 54.60 56.54 7.21
C MET A 599 53.50 56.79 8.24
N VAL A 600 53.86 57.11 9.48
CA VAL A 600 52.91 57.28 10.60
C VAL A 600 52.06 58.55 10.42
N ASN A 601 52.61 59.60 9.82
CA ASN A 601 51.88 60.83 9.48
C ASN A 601 51.21 60.80 8.10
N SER A 602 51.23 59.66 7.41
CA SER A 602 50.52 59.52 6.13
C SER A 602 49.00 59.56 6.31
N VAL A 603 48.30 60.06 5.27
CA VAL A 603 46.83 60.05 5.22
C VAL A 603 46.28 58.62 5.34
N GLU A 604 47.01 57.63 4.82
CA GLU A 604 46.62 56.22 4.92
C GLU A 604 46.63 55.73 6.37
N TYR A 605 47.68 56.03 7.13
CA TYR A 605 47.78 55.62 8.53
C TYR A 605 46.65 56.24 9.35
N ALA A 606 46.38 57.53 9.15
CA ALA A 606 45.31 58.25 9.84
C ALA A 606 43.92 57.67 9.54
N GLN A 607 43.62 57.30 8.29
CA GLN A 607 42.32 56.74 7.91
C GLN A 607 42.08 55.34 8.46
N LEU A 608 43.12 54.51 8.59
CA LEU A 608 42.98 53.09 8.92
C LEU A 608 43.19 52.77 10.38
N PHE A 609 44.17 53.44 11.00
CA PHE A 609 44.57 53.18 12.38
C PHE A 609 44.20 54.36 13.30
N GLY A 610 44.20 55.59 12.77
CA GLY A 610 43.96 56.79 13.56
C GLY A 610 45.06 56.96 14.62
N GLU A 611 44.68 57.47 15.80
CA GLU A 611 45.62 57.71 16.90
C GLU A 611 45.63 56.61 17.97
N ASP A 612 44.67 55.67 17.91
CA ASP A 612 44.36 54.73 18.98
C ASP A 612 44.45 53.25 18.57
N THR A 613 44.65 52.92 17.29
CA THR A 613 44.66 51.52 16.82
C THR A 613 46.07 51.03 16.56
N VAL A 614 46.39 49.84 17.06
CA VAL A 614 47.65 49.14 16.74
C VAL A 614 47.61 48.69 15.27
N PRO A 615 48.67 48.93 14.46
CA PRO A 615 48.74 48.40 13.11
C PRO A 615 48.52 46.88 13.07
N TYR A 616 47.83 46.38 12.05
CA TYR A 616 47.54 44.96 11.90
C TYR A 616 47.71 44.50 10.45
N ARG A 617 47.88 43.19 10.24
CA ARG A 617 47.96 42.60 8.89
C ARG A 617 46.69 42.89 8.10
N ARG A 618 46.84 43.53 6.95
CA ARG A 618 45.73 43.81 6.02
C ARG A 618 45.74 42.84 4.85
N TYR A 619 44.57 42.68 4.23
CA TYR A 619 44.38 41.91 3.00
C TYR A 619 43.92 42.87 1.89
N PRO A 620 44.84 43.67 1.30
CA PRO A 620 44.48 44.69 0.32
C PRO A 620 44.00 44.02 -0.98
N THR A 621 42.86 44.46 -1.54
CA THR A 621 42.35 43.98 -2.84
C THR A 621 42.82 44.87 -4.00
N LEU A 622 42.96 46.17 -3.75
CA LEU A 622 43.56 47.16 -4.65
C LEU A 622 44.71 47.82 -3.88
N PRO A 623 45.87 48.16 -4.47
CA PRO A 623 46.31 48.09 -5.89
C PRO A 623 46.80 46.73 -6.40
N ALA A 624 47.15 46.66 -7.69
CA ALA A 624 47.68 45.45 -8.35
C ALA A 624 48.91 44.87 -7.63
N ALA A 625 49.02 43.54 -7.62
CA ALA A 625 50.06 42.76 -6.93
C ALA A 625 50.17 42.95 -5.39
N ASN A 626 49.40 43.85 -4.78
CA ASN A 626 49.52 44.11 -3.34
C ASN A 626 49.01 42.92 -2.49
N PHE A 627 47.92 42.25 -2.91
CA PHE A 627 47.42 41.04 -2.24
C PHE A 627 48.48 39.92 -2.20
N PRO A 628 48.99 39.40 -3.35
CA PRO A 628 49.96 38.32 -3.32
C PRO A 628 51.31 38.71 -2.69
N ASN A 629 51.76 39.96 -2.83
CA ASN A 629 53.00 40.42 -2.20
C ASN A 629 52.87 40.51 -0.68
N THR A 630 51.74 41.01 -0.18
CA THR A 630 51.45 41.04 1.26
C THR A 630 51.31 39.62 1.81
N GLU A 631 50.67 38.71 1.07
CA GLU A 631 50.54 37.30 1.44
C GLU A 631 51.92 36.64 1.59
N ARG A 632 52.84 36.90 0.65
CA ARG A 632 54.23 36.43 0.73
C ARG A 632 54.96 37.01 1.95
N LEU A 633 54.88 38.32 2.18
CA LEU A 633 55.58 38.99 3.30
C LEU A 633 55.15 38.48 4.68
N TYR A 634 53.86 38.19 4.88
CA TYR A 634 53.35 37.71 6.17
C TYR A 634 53.38 36.19 6.35
N ASN A 635 53.55 35.43 5.27
CA ASN A 635 53.79 33.99 5.38
C ASN A 635 55.27 33.65 5.53
N GLN A 636 56.17 34.61 5.27
CA GLN A 636 57.58 34.52 5.64
C GLN A 636 57.78 34.81 7.14
N LEU A 637 58.53 33.94 7.83
CA LEU A 637 58.92 34.11 9.23
C LEU A 637 60.13 35.05 9.35
N THR A 638 60.31 35.68 10.52
CA THR A 638 61.49 36.51 10.80
C THR A 638 62.79 35.75 10.52
N LYS A 639 63.69 36.33 9.72
CA LYS A 639 64.99 35.74 9.35
C LYS A 639 64.90 34.37 8.63
N GLN A 640 63.78 34.07 7.97
CA GLN A 640 63.62 32.83 7.18
C GLN A 640 64.56 32.79 5.96
N ASN A 641 64.70 33.91 5.25
CA ASN A 641 65.63 34.11 4.14
C ASN A 641 65.94 35.61 3.96
N ASP A 642 67.06 35.92 3.29
CA ASP A 642 67.52 37.30 3.04
C ASP A 642 67.00 37.88 1.70
N GLU A 643 66.10 37.16 1.02
CA GLU A 643 65.55 37.57 -0.27
C GLU A 643 64.54 38.72 -0.13
N LEU A 644 64.56 39.63 -1.11
CA LEU A 644 63.59 40.73 -1.25
C LEU A 644 62.28 40.21 -1.86
N VAL A 645 61.13 40.54 -1.25
CA VAL A 645 59.82 40.12 -1.79
C VAL A 645 59.36 41.07 -2.91
N VAL A 646 59.73 42.34 -2.81
CA VAL A 646 59.41 43.42 -3.74
C VAL A 646 60.67 44.27 -3.97
N PRO A 647 61.67 43.76 -4.71
CA PRO A 647 62.92 44.51 -4.96
C PRO A 647 62.66 45.80 -5.77
N SER A 648 61.84 45.69 -6.81
CA SER A 648 61.28 46.79 -7.60
C SER A 648 60.13 46.24 -8.44
N PHE A 649 59.31 47.13 -8.99
CA PHE A 649 58.34 46.74 -10.02
C PHE A 649 58.99 46.85 -11.40
N GLU A 650 58.65 45.91 -12.28
CA GLU A 650 59.13 45.93 -13.67
C GLU A 650 58.75 47.26 -14.35
N PRO A 651 59.68 47.86 -15.11
CA PRO A 651 59.42 49.13 -15.78
C PRO A 651 58.31 48.95 -16.81
N VAL A 652 57.20 49.66 -16.61
CA VAL A 652 56.14 49.74 -17.60
C VAL A 652 56.62 50.67 -18.72
N THR A 653 56.57 50.21 -19.97
CA THR A 653 56.89 51.03 -21.15
C THR A 653 56.04 52.30 -21.13
N ALA A 654 56.69 53.47 -21.19
CA ALA A 654 55.98 54.74 -21.30
C ALA A 654 55.15 54.71 -22.60
N THR A 655 53.84 54.58 -22.47
CA THR A 655 52.94 54.91 -23.57
C THR A 655 52.83 56.42 -23.57
N ASP A 656 53.40 57.05 -24.60
CA ASP A 656 53.21 58.45 -24.93
C ASP A 656 51.75 58.83 -24.71
N ARG A 657 51.50 59.67 -23.71
CA ARG A 657 50.30 60.50 -23.66
C ARG A 657 50.76 61.93 -23.87
N SER A 658 51.17 62.19 -25.12
CA SER A 658 50.93 63.48 -25.75
C SER A 658 49.44 63.64 -26.03
#